data_AF-A0A2D9M1C9-F1
#
_entry.id   AF-A0A2D9M1C9-F1
#
_cell.length_a   1.000
_cell.length_b   1.000
_cell.length_c   1.000
_cell.angle_alpha   90.00
_cell.angle_beta   90.00
_cell.angle_gamma   90.00
#
_symmetry.space_group_name_H-M   'P 1'
#
loop_
_entity.id
_entity.type
_entity.pdbx_description
1 polymer ?
#
loop_
_entity_poly.entity_id
_entity_poly.type
_entity_poly.pdbx_seq_one_letter_code
_entity_poly.pdbx_strand_id
1 'polypeptide(L)'
;MRLYLKLVMSLVILTAGPGSLVAQDVFSPNLFEGLEYRMIGPSRGGRVTAVAGHRDQPSTFYMGATGGGVWKTTDYGQRWHNISDGYFATGSVGAISVAESDPNIIYVATGSDGLRSNVIIGKGVYKSIDAGTTWQHVGLTATGNSGAVLIHPRNPDLVYVAAIGNPFIANPDRGVYRTRDGGQSWEQVLFISEQTGAVDLEFVPDNPDEIYATMWLAERKPWTIISGGYEGGVYKSSDGGDNWLPLTAGLPTGLRGKADLAVSAADPDRVYVLIEAPSSEGGVYRSDDRGARWEQVTDFQPIINRPFYYCNLEAHPTNPDILWGMAEGQWMSQDAGQTWSRVTVPHGDNHDMWINPDNPDIFIQSNDGGANVTVNGGRTWSTQDNQPTAELYQVDISEEFPYRLFAGQQDNSTISMPSLPPRRMPGGHTALWESVGGCETGPVVPKPDDPDIVYANCKGRFGLFNRRTGQEQQYYVGFWNIYGHNPRDLAYRFQRVAPIHVSPHDPNRVYHTSQFVHVTEDGGQTWETISPDLTAFTPETQVVSGSPITIDVTGEEHFSVIYEIQESPHEKGVIWVGANDGPVHVTRNNGQTWTDVTPPNLGAYGRVQTIEVSPHDPATAYVAILRYQLGDFSPYVYRTKDYGDNWTRITTGNNGIPADHPVRVVREDPDREGLLYAGTEFGMFISFDAGTQWQSLQLNLPATPVSDMKIVSQDLVLSTMGRGFWILYNLLPLHEVSDEVAASEVHLYEVRDPYRLYAARRFRDPGPDEPQYPSPGARVDYYLASEPSGEVRLEILNANGDVVRAFSSEQAKSAIQFSDSIRMGNWSLAGAGTPQLPKTAGMHRFAWDLRHAGPWSQSLQQSGGNGPMVVPGLYQARLSVGSWSQVVSFEVLMDPRIEEEGTVTVANVQAQVKLSLDVRNALSDARLAVAKLDEAQANSPDDVMQALLEIRDQLVTASRRYSRPMLVDQLNYLYSGLTRADQQPGQDAVDRYQELNSMLSDYIGRLEQVLRAQSVADD
;
A
#
# COMPACT_ATOMS: atom_id res chain seq x y z
N MET A 1 53.49 -20.98 57.33
CA MET A 1 52.74 -22.02 58.06
C MET A 1 51.37 -22.13 57.36
N ARG A 2 51.28 -22.92 56.27
CA ARG A 2 50.50 -24.18 56.20
C ARG A 2 49.13 -24.11 56.89
N LEU A 3 48.00 -24.03 56.15
CA LEU A 3 47.12 -25.18 55.84
C LEU A 3 45.87 -24.84 54.98
N TYR A 4 45.68 -25.70 53.98
CA TYR A 4 44.56 -26.10 53.09
C TYR A 4 43.06 -25.77 53.35
N LEU A 5 42.41 -25.41 52.23
CA LEU A 5 41.16 -25.91 51.58
C LEU A 5 39.85 -26.10 52.37
N LYS A 6 38.76 -25.50 51.84
CA LYS A 6 37.46 -26.17 51.60
C LYS A 6 36.69 -25.47 50.46
N LEU A 7 36.24 -26.29 49.49
CA LEU A 7 35.29 -25.97 48.41
C LEU A 7 33.94 -25.51 48.98
N VAL A 8 33.33 -24.49 48.36
CA VAL A 8 31.88 -24.27 48.39
C VAL A 8 31.42 -24.12 46.94
N MET A 9 30.55 -25.05 46.51
CA MET A 9 29.77 -24.97 45.27
C MET A 9 28.81 -23.78 45.36
N SER A 10 28.95 -22.81 44.47
CA SER A 10 27.92 -21.78 44.24
C SER A 10 26.94 -22.29 43.18
N LEU A 11 25.73 -22.63 43.63
CA LEU A 11 24.57 -22.89 42.80
C LEU A 11 24.11 -21.55 42.21
N VAL A 12 24.41 -21.28 40.94
CA VAL A 12 23.83 -20.18 40.19
C VAL A 12 22.44 -20.62 39.75
N ILE A 13 21.41 -20.13 40.44
CA ILE A 13 20.02 -20.21 39.96
C ILE A 13 19.89 -19.12 38.89
N LEU A 14 20.01 -19.52 37.62
CA LEU A 14 19.51 -18.71 36.50
C LEU A 14 17.98 -18.71 36.61
N THR A 15 17.40 -17.59 37.03
CA THR A 15 15.97 -17.33 36.83
C THR A 15 15.78 -17.07 35.34
N ALA A 16 15.45 -18.13 34.58
CA ALA A 16 14.87 -17.98 33.27
C ALA A 16 13.54 -17.23 33.43
N GLY A 17 13.47 -15.99 32.95
CA GLY A 17 12.19 -15.34 32.71
C GLY A 17 11.38 -16.19 31.72
N PRO A 18 10.05 -16.02 31.67
CA PRO A 18 9.24 -16.64 30.62
C PRO A 18 9.67 -16.02 29.29
N GLY A 19 10.61 -16.67 28.61
CA GLY A 19 10.88 -16.39 27.20
C GLY A 19 9.64 -16.81 26.45
N SER A 20 8.94 -15.85 25.84
CA SER A 20 7.96 -16.14 24.81
C SER A 20 8.64 -17.08 23.81
N LEU A 21 8.12 -18.31 23.68
CA LEU A 21 8.47 -19.20 22.59
C LEU A 21 7.99 -18.52 21.30
N VAL A 22 8.85 -17.71 20.71
CA VAL A 22 8.64 -17.26 19.34
C VAL A 22 8.69 -18.53 18.48
N ALA A 23 7.60 -18.83 17.78
CA ALA A 23 7.59 -19.92 16.82
C ALA A 23 8.76 -19.68 15.85
N GLN A 24 9.64 -20.67 15.73
CA GLN A 24 10.81 -20.57 14.86
C GLN A 24 10.33 -20.58 13.41
N ASP A 25 10.82 -19.66 12.58
CA ASP A 25 10.54 -19.65 11.15
C ASP A 25 10.82 -21.04 10.55
N VAL A 26 9.90 -21.54 9.70
CA VAL A 26 10.05 -22.84 9.03
C VAL A 26 11.27 -22.79 8.10
N PHE A 27 11.36 -21.71 7.32
CA PHE A 27 12.49 -21.41 6.46
C PHE A 27 13.08 -20.04 6.80
N SER A 28 14.41 -19.92 6.74
CA SER A 28 15.09 -18.64 6.96
C SER A 28 14.57 -17.58 5.97
N PRO A 29 14.18 -16.37 6.43
CA PRO A 29 13.78 -15.27 5.55
C PRO A 29 14.84 -14.91 4.51
N ASN A 30 16.13 -15.16 4.76
CA ASN A 30 17.23 -14.93 3.82
C ASN A 30 17.05 -15.60 2.44
N LEU A 31 16.18 -16.61 2.34
CA LEU A 31 15.85 -17.30 1.08
C LEU A 31 14.91 -16.47 0.18
N PHE A 32 14.19 -15.50 0.74
CA PHE A 32 13.16 -14.74 0.02
C PHE A 32 13.07 -13.26 0.42
N GLU A 33 13.87 -12.76 1.36
CA GLU A 33 13.81 -11.38 1.86
C GLU A 33 14.22 -10.33 0.82
N GLY A 34 14.85 -10.75 -0.29
CA GLY A 34 15.13 -9.89 -1.44
C GLY A 34 13.89 -9.58 -2.31
N LEU A 35 12.74 -10.16 -1.98
CA LEU A 35 11.45 -9.80 -2.56
C LEU A 35 10.96 -8.46 -1.99
N GLU A 36 10.30 -7.67 -2.84
CA GLU A 36 9.75 -6.38 -2.44
C GLU A 36 8.32 -6.21 -2.98
N TYR A 37 7.41 -5.79 -2.09
CA TYR A 37 6.11 -5.28 -2.46
C TYR A 37 6.25 -3.92 -3.14
N ARG A 38 5.53 -3.73 -4.24
CA ARG A 38 5.49 -2.47 -4.99
C ARG A 38 4.17 -1.77 -4.73
N MET A 39 4.21 -0.53 -4.26
CA MET A 39 3.02 0.31 -4.13
C MET A 39 2.50 0.70 -5.52
N ILE A 40 1.24 0.42 -5.83
CA ILE A 40 0.60 0.72 -7.13
C ILE A 40 -0.31 1.94 -7.07
N GLY A 41 -0.74 2.34 -5.86
CA GLY A 41 -1.58 3.51 -5.61
C GLY A 41 -3.06 3.14 -5.40
N PRO A 42 -4.00 4.06 -5.63
CA PRO A 42 -3.78 5.39 -6.19
C PRO A 42 -3.10 6.34 -5.19
N SER A 43 -2.57 7.43 -5.70
CA SER A 43 -2.08 8.56 -4.92
C SER A 43 -3.23 9.45 -4.45
N ARG A 44 -4.31 8.85 -3.99
CA ARG A 44 -5.53 9.56 -3.55
C ARG A 44 -5.74 9.30 -2.07
N GLY A 45 -5.93 10.39 -1.32
CA GLY A 45 -6.08 10.32 0.12
C GLY A 45 -7.29 9.49 0.54
N GLY A 46 -7.11 8.71 1.60
CA GLY A 46 -8.18 8.13 2.41
C GLY A 46 -8.30 8.84 3.75
N ARG A 47 -9.09 8.29 4.67
CA ARG A 47 -9.48 8.99 5.89
C ARG A 47 -8.32 9.37 6.81
N VAL A 48 -8.35 10.62 7.23
CA VAL A 48 -7.44 11.23 8.21
C VAL A 48 -8.26 11.85 9.34
N THR A 49 -7.96 11.46 10.58
CA THR A 49 -8.67 11.94 11.78
C THR A 49 -7.78 12.74 12.73
N ALA A 50 -6.49 12.88 12.43
CA ALA A 50 -5.56 13.64 13.25
C ALA A 50 -4.63 14.50 12.40
N VAL A 51 -4.47 15.78 12.73
CA VAL A 51 -3.51 16.68 12.09
C VAL A 51 -2.79 17.54 13.12
N ALA A 52 -1.56 17.92 12.80
CA ALA A 52 -0.79 18.83 13.64
C ALA A 52 0.09 19.75 12.80
N GLY A 53 0.41 20.92 13.34
CA GLY A 53 1.43 21.82 12.85
C GLY A 53 2.26 22.38 14.00
N HIS A 54 3.15 23.32 13.70
CA HIS A 54 3.91 24.03 14.72
C HIS A 54 4.10 25.50 14.33
N ARG A 55 3.95 26.41 15.30
CA ARG A 55 3.99 27.86 15.07
C ARG A 55 5.27 28.34 14.37
N ASP A 56 6.41 27.78 14.77
CA ASP A 56 7.74 28.14 14.22
C ASP A 56 8.05 27.50 12.85
N GLN A 57 7.20 26.57 12.38
CA GLN A 57 7.42 25.81 11.14
C GLN A 57 6.19 25.91 10.24
N PRO A 58 5.87 27.10 9.69
CA PRO A 58 4.60 27.36 9.01
C PRO A 58 4.37 26.51 7.74
N SER A 59 5.41 25.89 7.18
CA SER A 59 5.30 24.99 6.02
C SER A 59 5.22 23.51 6.39
N THR A 60 5.35 23.17 7.67
CA THR A 60 5.42 21.79 8.17
C THR A 60 4.12 21.38 8.82
N PHE A 61 3.57 20.26 8.35
CA PHE A 61 2.35 19.67 8.90
C PHE A 61 2.46 18.16 8.95
N TYR A 62 1.67 17.57 9.83
CA TYR A 62 1.55 16.14 10.04
C TYR A 62 0.10 15.73 9.83
N MET A 63 -0.11 14.55 9.26
CA MET A 63 -1.41 13.91 9.20
C MET A 63 -1.33 12.47 9.69
N GLY A 64 -2.35 12.04 10.42
CA GLY A 64 -2.55 10.69 10.91
C GLY A 64 -3.74 10.05 10.22
N ALA A 65 -3.45 9.08 9.35
CA ALA A 65 -4.48 8.33 8.65
C ALA A 65 -5.02 7.18 9.51
N THR A 66 -6.27 6.76 9.27
CA THR A 66 -6.94 5.73 10.11
C THR A 66 -6.47 4.31 9.85
N GLY A 67 -5.78 4.07 8.73
CA GLY A 67 -5.02 2.84 8.43
C GLY A 67 -3.73 3.09 7.65
N GLY A 68 -3.34 4.36 7.47
CA GLY A 68 -2.25 4.77 6.59
C GLY A 68 -0.97 5.22 7.29
N GLY A 69 -0.96 5.26 8.63
CA GLY A 69 0.16 5.73 9.44
C GLY A 69 0.27 7.26 9.51
N VAL A 70 1.46 7.73 9.90
CA VAL A 70 1.78 9.15 10.08
C VAL A 70 2.56 9.66 8.88
N TRP A 71 2.14 10.81 8.36
CA TRP A 71 2.77 11.47 7.22
C TRP A 71 3.16 12.89 7.54
N LYS A 72 4.24 13.35 6.91
CA LYS A 72 4.80 14.69 7.07
C LYS A 72 4.92 15.40 5.73
N THR A 73 4.57 16.67 5.72
CA THR A 73 4.91 17.61 4.64
C THR A 73 5.77 18.74 5.19
N THR A 74 6.63 19.32 4.35
CA THR A 74 7.40 20.54 4.67
C THR A 74 7.20 21.64 3.63
N ASP A 75 6.24 21.44 2.71
CA ASP A 75 5.98 22.31 1.56
C ASP A 75 4.49 22.65 1.41
N TYR A 76 3.78 22.80 2.54
CA TYR A 76 2.34 23.16 2.57
C TYR A 76 1.44 22.13 1.87
N GLY A 77 1.69 20.84 2.11
CA GLY A 77 0.84 19.74 1.62
C GLY A 77 1.00 19.43 0.13
N GLN A 78 2.07 19.92 -0.52
CA GLN A 78 2.35 19.60 -1.93
C GLN A 78 3.00 18.21 -2.07
N ARG A 79 3.76 17.78 -1.07
CA ARG A 79 4.29 16.41 -0.96
C ARG A 79 4.19 15.89 0.47
N TRP A 80 3.82 14.62 0.58
CA TRP A 80 3.69 13.89 1.83
C TRP A 80 4.66 12.72 1.87
N HIS A 81 5.36 12.57 2.98
CA HIS A 81 6.26 11.45 3.25
C HIS A 81 5.76 10.67 4.45
N ASN A 82 5.59 9.36 4.31
CA ASN A 82 5.31 8.49 5.45
C ASN A 82 6.53 8.49 6.37
N ILE A 83 6.29 8.63 7.67
CA ILE A 83 7.32 8.68 8.70
C ILE A 83 7.10 7.62 9.80
N SER A 84 6.15 6.70 9.64
CA SER A 84 5.82 5.67 10.65
C SER A 84 6.08 4.22 10.21
N ASP A 85 6.17 3.96 8.90
CA ASP A 85 6.37 2.61 8.36
C ASP A 85 7.66 1.99 8.91
N GLY A 86 7.60 0.72 9.31
CA GLY A 86 8.71 0.00 9.97
C GLY A 86 8.83 0.22 11.49
N TYR A 87 8.11 1.18 12.06
CA TYR A 87 8.11 1.44 13.52
C TYR A 87 6.78 1.08 14.19
N PHE A 88 5.66 1.38 13.55
CA PHE A 88 4.34 1.24 14.15
C PHE A 88 3.78 -0.17 13.93
N ALA A 89 3.14 -0.73 14.97
CA ALA A 89 2.48 -2.03 14.89
C ALA A 89 1.06 -1.98 14.28
N THR A 90 0.57 -0.78 13.95
CA THR A 90 -0.73 -0.51 13.30
C THR A 90 -0.67 0.83 12.58
N GLY A 91 -1.33 0.92 11.44
CA GLY A 91 -1.46 2.16 10.66
C GLY A 91 -2.54 3.11 11.20
N SER A 92 -3.27 2.75 12.26
CA SER A 92 -4.35 3.58 12.79
C SER A 92 -3.86 4.67 13.71
N VAL A 93 -4.08 5.93 13.32
CA VAL A 93 -3.73 7.10 14.13
C VAL A 93 -5.00 7.77 14.65
N GLY A 94 -5.07 8.01 15.96
CA GLY A 94 -6.17 8.73 16.60
C GLY A 94 -5.85 10.17 16.94
N ALA A 95 -4.61 10.45 17.36
CA ALA A 95 -4.20 11.80 17.73
C ALA A 95 -2.69 12.01 17.49
N ILE A 96 -2.32 13.24 17.11
CA ILE A 96 -0.94 13.68 16.92
C ILE A 96 -0.76 15.02 17.64
N SER A 97 0.33 15.16 18.41
CA SER A 97 0.71 16.44 19.01
C SER A 97 2.19 16.70 18.84
N VAL A 98 2.55 17.95 18.52
CA VAL A 98 3.92 18.44 18.41
C VAL A 98 4.19 19.35 19.61
N ALA A 99 5.30 19.15 20.32
CA ALA A 99 5.57 19.91 21.52
C ALA A 99 5.86 21.39 21.20
N GLU A 100 5.09 22.31 21.78
CA GLU A 100 5.30 23.76 21.63
C GLU A 100 6.69 24.23 22.11
N SER A 101 7.31 23.50 23.03
CA SER A 101 8.66 23.81 23.51
C SER A 101 9.78 23.35 22.58
N ASP A 102 9.52 22.37 21.71
CA ASP A 102 10.49 21.79 20.78
C ASP A 102 9.80 21.03 19.64
N PRO A 103 9.80 21.55 18.39
CA PRO A 103 9.12 20.92 17.26
C PRO A 103 9.71 19.57 16.82
N ASN A 104 10.82 19.13 17.42
CA ASN A 104 11.35 17.78 17.19
C ASN A 104 10.63 16.71 18.00
N ILE A 105 9.93 17.09 19.08
CA ILE A 105 9.25 16.15 19.95
C ILE A 105 7.81 16.00 19.50
N ILE A 106 7.44 14.78 19.12
CA ILE A 106 6.12 14.42 18.63
C ILE A 106 5.61 13.23 19.42
N TYR A 107 4.34 13.28 19.84
CA TYR A 107 3.62 12.13 20.38
C TYR A 107 2.46 11.77 19.46
N VAL A 108 2.26 10.47 19.29
CA VAL A 108 1.17 9.91 18.48
C VAL A 108 0.48 8.82 19.28
N ALA A 109 -0.82 8.98 19.51
CA ALA A 109 -1.67 7.92 20.03
C ALA A 109 -2.40 7.23 18.88
N THR A 110 -2.33 5.90 18.87
CA THR A 110 -2.90 5.07 17.80
C THR A 110 -4.36 4.69 18.10
N GLY A 111 -5.12 4.44 17.03
CA GLY A 111 -6.54 4.07 17.07
C GLY A 111 -7.47 5.28 17.00
N SER A 112 -8.18 5.42 15.88
CA SER A 112 -9.08 6.55 15.56
C SER A 112 -10.23 6.76 16.57
N ASP A 113 -10.62 8.00 16.81
CA ASP A 113 -11.75 8.38 17.67
C ASP A 113 -13.12 8.20 16.98
N GLY A 114 -13.15 8.26 15.65
CA GLY A 114 -14.30 7.97 14.81
C GLY A 114 -14.62 6.48 14.82
N LEU A 115 -15.35 6.01 15.84
CA LEU A 115 -15.72 4.61 16.00
C LEU A 115 -16.74 4.18 14.94
N ARG A 116 -16.31 3.93 13.69
CA ARG A 116 -17.12 3.35 12.60
C ARG A 116 -17.13 1.81 12.69
N SER A 117 -18.01 1.13 11.95
CA SER A 117 -18.05 -0.35 11.88
C SER A 117 -16.71 -0.98 11.45
N ASN A 118 -15.92 -0.27 10.67
CA ASN A 118 -14.63 -0.68 10.13
C ASN A 118 -13.46 0.04 10.83
N VAL A 119 -13.67 0.52 12.06
CA VAL A 119 -12.60 1.13 12.87
C VAL A 119 -11.42 0.15 13.01
N ILE A 120 -10.22 0.67 12.81
CA ILE A 120 -8.97 -0.06 12.99
C ILE A 120 -8.47 0.24 14.41
N ILE A 121 -8.04 -0.81 15.12
CA ILE A 121 -7.63 -0.70 16.52
C ILE A 121 -6.18 -0.20 16.61
N GLY A 122 -5.94 0.71 17.55
CA GLY A 122 -4.60 1.18 17.92
C GLY A 122 -3.81 0.17 18.75
N LYS A 123 -2.50 0.37 18.82
CA LYS A 123 -1.54 -0.40 19.61
C LYS A 123 -0.61 0.55 20.40
N GLY A 124 -1.21 1.47 21.15
CA GLY A 124 -0.51 2.33 22.11
C GLY A 124 0.00 3.67 21.57
N VAL A 125 1.02 4.21 22.23
CA VAL A 125 1.56 5.56 22.00
C VAL A 125 3.01 5.47 21.54
N TYR A 126 3.37 6.34 20.59
CA TYR A 126 4.71 6.47 20.04
C TYR A 126 5.25 7.88 20.26
N LYS A 127 6.55 7.99 20.57
CA LYS A 127 7.29 9.25 20.72
C LYS A 127 8.39 9.33 19.68
N SER A 128 8.54 10.50 19.05
CA SER A 128 9.74 10.88 18.31
C SER A 128 10.41 12.06 18.99
N ILE A 129 11.74 12.14 18.91
CA ILE A 129 12.56 13.27 19.39
C ILE A 129 13.38 13.92 18.26
N ASP A 130 13.11 13.53 17.02
CA ASP A 130 13.84 13.95 15.82
C ASP A 130 12.87 14.24 14.65
N ALA A 131 11.72 14.82 15.01
CA ALA A 131 10.66 15.26 14.11
C ALA A 131 10.11 14.16 13.18
N GLY A 132 10.05 12.93 13.69
CA GLY A 132 9.50 11.76 13.01
C GLY A 132 10.50 10.92 12.24
N THR A 133 11.81 11.16 12.38
CA THR A 133 12.83 10.34 11.68
C THR A 133 12.94 8.96 12.31
N THR A 134 12.84 8.89 13.63
CA THR A 134 12.78 7.65 14.41
C THR A 134 11.66 7.72 15.46
N TRP A 135 11.17 6.55 15.86
CA TRP A 135 10.08 6.42 16.82
C TRP A 135 10.38 5.37 17.90
N GLN A 136 9.87 5.64 19.09
CA GLN A 136 9.86 4.70 20.21
C GLN A 136 8.41 4.45 20.63
N HIS A 137 8.02 3.18 20.77
CA HIS A 137 6.77 2.83 21.45
C HIS A 137 6.92 3.07 22.95
N VAL A 138 6.05 3.90 23.52
CA VAL A 138 6.11 4.39 24.91
C VAL A 138 4.92 3.91 25.75
N GLY A 139 4.23 2.84 25.37
CA GLY A 139 3.24 2.16 26.22
C GLY A 139 1.78 2.34 25.79
N LEU A 140 0.85 2.04 26.71
CA LEU A 140 -0.61 2.06 26.48
C LEU A 140 -1.11 1.10 25.39
N THR A 141 -0.42 -0.02 25.14
CA THR A 141 -0.77 -0.98 24.06
C THR A 141 -2.21 -1.50 24.12
N ALA A 142 -2.81 -1.60 25.31
CA ALA A 142 -4.14 -2.14 25.52
C ALA A 142 -5.29 -1.12 25.37
N THR A 143 -5.01 0.18 25.18
CA THR A 143 -6.05 1.23 25.16
C THR A 143 -6.93 1.18 23.92
N GLY A 144 -6.51 0.53 22.84
CA GLY A 144 -7.30 0.42 21.62
C GLY A 144 -7.40 1.75 20.87
N ASN A 145 -8.43 2.56 21.13
CA ASN A 145 -8.66 3.84 20.47
C ASN A 145 -8.38 5.03 21.38
N SER A 146 -7.99 6.16 20.78
CA SER A 146 -7.63 7.41 21.46
C SER A 146 -8.19 8.60 20.72
N GLY A 147 -8.63 9.63 21.45
CA GLY A 147 -9.11 10.87 20.80
C GLY A 147 -8.23 12.09 20.94
N ALA A 148 -7.33 12.15 21.94
CA ALA A 148 -6.45 13.30 22.13
C ALA A 148 -5.11 12.92 22.76
N VAL A 149 -4.09 13.70 22.42
CA VAL A 149 -2.78 13.72 23.09
C VAL A 149 -2.40 15.17 23.39
N LEU A 150 -2.16 15.49 24.65
CA LEU A 150 -1.72 16.82 25.07
C LEU A 150 -0.29 16.78 25.60
N ILE A 151 0.56 17.67 25.09
CA ILE A 151 1.93 17.86 25.57
C ILE A 151 1.99 19.18 26.34
N HIS A 152 2.45 19.15 27.60
CA HIS A 152 2.52 20.36 28.39
C HIS A 152 3.48 21.40 27.74
N PRO A 153 3.06 22.67 27.55
CA PRO A 153 3.72 23.63 26.66
C PRO A 153 5.13 24.05 27.07
N ARG A 154 5.52 23.76 28.32
CA ARG A 154 6.86 24.06 28.87
C ARG A 154 7.64 22.82 29.33
N ASN A 155 7.04 21.64 29.22
CA ASN A 155 7.66 20.39 29.67
C ASN A 155 7.20 19.23 28.79
N PRO A 156 7.97 18.85 27.76
CA PRO A 156 7.57 17.83 26.80
C PRO A 156 7.55 16.40 27.38
N ASP A 157 8.01 16.19 28.62
CA ASP A 157 7.91 14.90 29.30
C ASP A 157 6.62 14.74 30.12
N LEU A 158 5.85 15.83 30.29
CA LEU A 158 4.53 15.82 30.90
C LEU A 158 3.46 15.77 29.80
N VAL A 159 2.85 14.60 29.62
CA VAL A 159 1.93 14.31 28.51
C VAL A 159 0.67 13.63 29.05
N TYR A 160 -0.47 13.93 28.42
CA TYR A 160 -1.77 13.33 28.71
C TYR A 160 -2.33 12.65 27.45
N VAL A 161 -3.07 11.56 27.64
CA VAL A 161 -3.72 10.81 26.55
C VAL A 161 -5.17 10.55 26.93
N ALA A 162 -6.09 10.87 26.02
CA ALA A 162 -7.50 10.50 26.12
C ALA A 162 -7.70 9.10 25.52
N ALA A 163 -7.80 8.08 26.37
CA ALA A 163 -8.03 6.70 25.96
C ALA A 163 -9.54 6.42 25.90
N ILE A 164 -10.05 6.20 24.70
CA ILE A 164 -11.44 5.81 24.45
C ILE A 164 -11.65 4.37 24.89
N GLY A 165 -10.68 3.49 24.64
CA GLY A 165 -10.75 2.06 24.97
C GLY A 165 -10.92 1.16 23.76
N ASN A 166 -11.04 -0.15 24.04
CA ASN A 166 -11.45 -1.11 23.04
C ASN A 166 -12.95 -0.94 22.76
N PRO A 167 -13.37 -0.58 21.55
CA PRO A 167 -14.78 -0.26 21.28
C PRO A 167 -15.69 -1.49 21.34
N PHE A 168 -15.17 -2.72 21.24
CA PHE A 168 -15.98 -3.93 21.10
C PHE A 168 -16.35 -4.60 22.42
N ILE A 169 -15.62 -4.29 23.49
CA ILE A 169 -15.80 -4.84 24.84
C ILE A 169 -15.59 -3.78 25.92
N ALA A 170 -16.19 -4.00 27.08
CA ALA A 170 -15.83 -3.27 28.28
C ALA A 170 -14.38 -3.64 28.69
N ASN A 171 -13.57 -2.65 29.04
CA ASN A 171 -12.17 -2.86 29.46
C ASN A 171 -11.68 -1.75 30.41
N PRO A 172 -10.70 -2.04 31.29
CA PRO A 172 -10.19 -1.07 32.26
C PRO A 172 -9.25 -0.02 31.65
N ASP A 173 -8.76 -0.21 30.42
CA ASP A 173 -7.77 0.65 29.75
C ASP A 173 -8.41 1.91 29.11
N ARG A 174 -9.33 2.53 29.83
CA ARG A 174 -10.13 3.71 29.40
C ARG A 174 -9.84 4.92 30.27
N GLY A 175 -10.15 6.12 29.78
CA GLY A 175 -10.02 7.36 30.54
C GLY A 175 -8.75 8.14 30.26
N VAL A 176 -8.33 9.00 31.20
CA VAL A 176 -7.19 9.90 31.00
C VAL A 176 -5.94 9.29 31.60
N TYR A 177 -4.90 9.17 30.79
CA TYR A 177 -3.58 8.75 31.22
C TYR A 177 -2.63 9.93 31.24
N ARG A 178 -1.72 9.97 32.22
CA ARG A 178 -0.66 10.97 32.35
C ARG A 178 0.70 10.30 32.48
N THR A 179 1.69 10.83 31.81
CA THR A 179 3.10 10.55 32.07
C THR A 179 3.82 11.81 32.53
N ARG A 180 4.84 11.66 33.37
CA ARG A 180 5.72 12.75 33.84
C ARG A 180 7.18 12.53 33.44
N ASP A 181 7.47 11.44 32.76
CA ASP A 181 8.82 10.97 32.39
C ASP A 181 8.94 10.68 30.89
N GLY A 182 8.07 11.31 30.11
CA GLY A 182 8.07 11.22 28.65
C GLY A 182 7.58 9.87 28.12
N GLY A 183 6.81 9.10 28.90
CA GLY A 183 6.19 7.84 28.50
C GLY A 183 6.95 6.59 28.97
N GLN A 184 7.88 6.71 29.92
CA GLN A 184 8.48 5.53 30.55
C GLN A 184 7.48 4.87 31.51
N SER A 185 6.63 5.67 32.14
CA SER A 185 5.51 5.23 32.96
C SER A 185 4.26 6.07 32.74
N TRP A 186 3.09 5.46 32.97
CA TRP A 186 1.78 6.08 32.82
C TRP A 186 0.93 5.85 34.06
N GLU A 187 0.19 6.88 34.45
CA GLU A 187 -0.79 6.87 35.53
C GLU A 187 -2.18 7.14 34.96
N GLN A 188 -3.17 6.33 35.33
CA GLN A 188 -4.57 6.56 34.98
C GLN A 188 -5.15 7.57 35.98
N VAL A 189 -5.30 8.82 35.54
CA VAL A 189 -5.65 9.97 36.40
C VAL A 189 -7.14 10.31 36.40
N LEU A 190 -7.89 9.83 35.40
CA LEU A 190 -9.36 9.89 35.38
C LEU A 190 -9.92 8.59 34.82
N PHE A 191 -10.76 7.90 35.60
CA PHE A 191 -11.47 6.69 35.20
C PHE A 191 -12.90 6.74 35.73
N ILE A 192 -13.87 6.42 34.87
CA ILE A 192 -15.30 6.41 35.24
C ILE A 192 -15.81 4.98 35.36
N SER A 193 -15.64 4.19 34.29
CA SER A 193 -16.08 2.79 34.22
C SER A 193 -15.36 2.08 33.08
N GLU A 194 -15.53 0.76 32.96
CA GLU A 194 -15.00 -0.03 31.84
C GLU A 194 -15.74 0.22 30.51
N GLN A 195 -16.82 1.01 30.50
CA GLN A 195 -17.62 1.35 29.31
C GLN A 195 -17.45 2.82 28.87
N THR A 196 -16.87 3.66 29.74
CA THR A 196 -16.71 5.10 29.51
C THR A 196 -15.24 5.48 29.34
N GLY A 197 -14.87 5.94 28.15
CA GLY A 197 -13.53 6.42 27.80
C GLY A 197 -13.42 7.93 27.74
N ALA A 198 -12.19 8.43 27.70
CA ALA A 198 -11.92 9.85 27.43
C ALA A 198 -11.80 10.05 25.92
N VAL A 199 -12.46 11.09 25.40
CA VAL A 199 -12.45 11.42 23.97
C VAL A 199 -11.52 12.59 23.72
N ASP A 200 -11.76 13.70 24.39
CA ASP A 200 -11.04 14.94 24.14
C ASP A 200 -10.46 15.52 25.45
N LEU A 201 -9.39 16.29 25.31
CA LEU A 201 -8.63 16.94 26.37
C LEU A 201 -8.18 18.33 25.90
N GLU A 202 -8.37 19.33 26.76
CA GLU A 202 -7.91 20.69 26.48
C GLU A 202 -7.19 21.32 27.67
N PHE A 203 -6.06 21.98 27.40
CA PHE A 203 -5.39 22.84 28.37
C PHE A 203 -6.03 24.22 28.40
N VAL A 204 -6.03 24.87 29.56
CA VAL A 204 -6.22 26.33 29.57
C VAL A 204 -4.91 27.01 29.14
N PRO A 205 -4.90 27.82 28.06
CA PRO A 205 -3.65 28.33 27.46
C PRO A 205 -2.78 29.17 28.39
N ASP A 206 -3.38 29.89 29.36
CA ASP A 206 -2.66 30.69 30.35
C ASP A 206 -2.31 29.93 31.64
N ASN A 207 -2.91 28.75 31.85
CA ASN A 207 -2.69 27.90 33.01
C ASN A 207 -2.84 26.40 32.66
N PRO A 208 -1.77 25.73 32.18
CA PRO A 208 -1.84 24.32 31.77
C PRO A 208 -1.98 23.31 32.93
N ASP A 209 -2.07 23.76 34.19
CA ASP A 209 -2.51 22.91 35.31
C ASP A 209 -4.04 22.80 35.37
N GLU A 210 -4.78 23.67 34.67
CA GLU A 210 -6.21 23.52 34.41
C GLU A 210 -6.42 22.74 33.12
N ILE A 211 -7.14 21.62 33.23
CA ILE A 211 -7.35 20.66 32.14
C ILE A 211 -8.84 20.33 32.09
N TYR A 212 -9.43 20.36 30.90
CA TYR A 212 -10.77 19.84 30.65
C TYR A 212 -10.68 18.47 29.98
N ALA A 213 -11.66 17.61 30.27
CA ALA A 213 -11.79 16.31 29.64
C ALA A 213 -13.25 16.01 29.30
N THR A 214 -13.50 15.38 28.15
CA THR A 214 -14.80 14.79 27.83
C THR A 214 -14.77 13.27 27.98
N MET A 215 -15.82 12.73 28.59
CA MET A 215 -15.96 11.30 28.89
C MET A 215 -17.20 10.74 28.18
N TRP A 216 -17.03 9.67 27.40
CA TRP A 216 -18.05 9.10 26.52
C TRP A 216 -18.25 7.60 26.76
N LEU A 217 -19.50 7.20 27.02
CA LEU A 217 -19.90 5.80 26.99
C LEU A 217 -20.11 5.37 25.54
N ALA A 218 -19.29 4.43 25.07
CA ALA A 218 -19.35 3.92 23.71
C ALA A 218 -19.08 2.42 23.62
N GLU A 219 -19.92 1.73 22.85
CA GLU A 219 -19.74 0.32 22.52
C GLU A 219 -20.16 0.04 21.07
N ARG A 220 -19.31 -0.69 20.35
CA ARG A 220 -19.55 -1.16 18.99
C ARG A 220 -19.87 -2.65 19.00
N LYS A 221 -20.86 -3.01 18.19
CA LYS A 221 -21.18 -4.38 17.80
C LYS A 221 -21.19 -4.50 16.28
N PRO A 222 -21.10 -5.71 15.71
CA PRO A 222 -21.23 -5.88 14.25
C PRO A 222 -22.55 -5.33 13.69
N TRP A 223 -23.61 -5.28 14.50
CA TRP A 223 -24.98 -4.91 14.10
C TRP A 223 -25.49 -3.61 14.70
N THR A 224 -24.71 -2.90 15.52
CA THR A 224 -25.13 -1.60 16.07
C THR A 224 -23.95 -0.82 16.66
N ILE A 225 -24.14 0.49 16.82
CA ILE A 225 -23.38 1.30 17.77
C ILE A 225 -24.28 1.75 18.92
N ILE A 226 -23.73 1.68 20.13
CA ILE A 226 -24.25 2.30 21.34
C ILE A 226 -23.41 3.56 21.57
N SER A 227 -24.00 4.74 21.34
CA SER A 227 -23.37 6.05 21.56
C SER A 227 -24.15 6.82 22.63
N GLY A 228 -23.58 6.86 23.83
CA GLY A 228 -24.12 7.63 24.95
C GLY A 228 -24.86 6.83 26.00
N GLY A 229 -24.96 7.44 27.17
CA GLY A 229 -25.52 6.86 28.39
C GLY A 229 -25.73 7.92 29.48
N TYR A 230 -25.88 7.46 30.72
CA TYR A 230 -26.08 8.34 31.88
C TYR A 230 -24.79 8.68 32.64
N GLU A 231 -23.69 7.97 32.34
CA GLU A 231 -22.34 8.27 32.80
C GLU A 231 -21.56 9.10 31.76
N GLY A 232 -20.37 9.59 32.13
CA GLY A 232 -19.55 10.47 31.28
C GLY A 232 -19.83 11.96 31.49
N GLY A 233 -19.67 12.77 30.45
CA GLY A 233 -19.82 14.24 30.48
C GLY A 233 -18.48 14.98 30.55
N VAL A 234 -18.53 16.26 30.95
CA VAL A 234 -17.37 17.16 30.98
C VAL A 234 -16.78 17.22 32.39
N TYR A 235 -15.46 17.14 32.49
CA TYR A 235 -14.72 17.21 33.74
C TYR A 235 -13.65 18.30 33.67
N LYS A 236 -13.30 18.86 34.82
CA LYS A 236 -12.20 19.82 34.98
C LYS A 236 -11.25 19.37 36.09
N SER A 237 -9.96 19.42 35.81
CA SER A 237 -8.91 19.45 36.82
C SER A 237 -8.35 20.87 36.98
N SER A 238 -7.84 21.19 38.16
CA SER A 238 -7.17 22.48 38.45
C SER A 238 -5.83 22.28 39.15
N ASP A 239 -5.32 21.05 39.14
CA ASP A 239 -4.09 20.63 39.80
C ASP A 239 -3.29 19.64 38.92
N GLY A 240 -3.36 19.82 37.59
CA GLY A 240 -2.61 19.02 36.63
C GLY A 240 -3.08 17.57 36.55
N GLY A 241 -4.37 17.33 36.77
CA GLY A 241 -5.01 16.01 36.66
C GLY A 241 -4.98 15.16 37.93
N ASP A 242 -4.50 15.66 39.07
CA ASP A 242 -4.51 14.89 40.32
C ASP A 242 -5.94 14.73 40.89
N ASN A 243 -6.79 15.74 40.70
CA ASN A 243 -8.21 15.71 41.05
C ASN A 243 -9.08 16.22 39.88
N TRP A 244 -10.26 15.63 39.74
CA TRP A 244 -11.22 15.96 38.69
C TRP A 244 -12.61 16.25 39.27
N LEU A 245 -13.24 17.32 38.77
CA LEU A 245 -14.59 17.74 39.14
C LEU A 245 -15.52 17.62 37.93
N PRO A 246 -16.69 16.95 38.05
CA PRO A 246 -17.69 16.95 37.00
C PRO A 246 -18.33 18.33 36.86
N LEU A 247 -18.41 18.84 35.63
CA LEU A 247 -19.10 20.07 35.30
C LEU A 247 -20.55 19.77 34.90
N THR A 248 -21.51 20.39 35.61
CA THR A 248 -22.95 20.09 35.43
C THR A 248 -23.83 21.33 35.36
N ALA A 249 -23.32 22.49 35.80
CA ALA A 249 -24.11 23.72 35.86
C ALA A 249 -24.41 24.28 34.46
N GLY A 250 -25.61 24.00 33.95
CA GLY A 250 -26.05 24.45 32.62
C GLY A 250 -25.75 23.48 31.48
N LEU A 251 -25.10 22.34 31.76
CA LEU A 251 -24.88 21.25 30.81
C LEU A 251 -25.94 20.14 30.98
N PRO A 252 -26.21 19.32 29.94
CA PRO A 252 -27.06 18.14 30.06
C PRO A 252 -26.50 17.14 31.07
N THR A 253 -27.30 16.76 32.07
CA THR A 253 -26.95 15.73 33.07
C THR A 253 -27.67 14.40 32.85
N GLY A 254 -28.58 14.35 31.88
CA GLY A 254 -29.35 13.17 31.50
C GLY A 254 -28.60 12.28 30.53
N LEU A 255 -29.33 11.74 29.55
CA LEU A 255 -28.73 10.95 28.48
C LEU A 255 -27.85 11.84 27.59
N ARG A 256 -26.58 11.47 27.42
CA ARG A 256 -25.59 12.23 26.64
C ARG A 256 -24.56 11.30 25.99
N GLY A 257 -24.00 11.73 24.86
CA GLY A 257 -23.08 10.97 24.02
C GLY A 257 -21.70 11.60 23.90
N LYS A 258 -21.08 11.50 22.72
CA LYS A 258 -19.74 12.06 22.47
C LYS A 258 -19.78 13.59 22.63
N ALA A 259 -18.71 14.15 23.16
CA ALA A 259 -18.54 15.58 23.28
C ALA A 259 -17.08 15.99 23.01
N ASP A 260 -16.90 17.22 22.56
CA ASP A 260 -15.60 17.80 22.19
C ASP A 260 -15.51 19.24 22.68
N LEU A 261 -14.34 19.66 23.14
CA LEU A 261 -14.09 20.95 23.78
C LEU A 261 -13.31 21.87 22.84
N ALA A 262 -13.49 23.17 23.03
CA ALA A 262 -12.60 24.16 22.46
C ALA A 262 -12.36 25.28 23.48
N VAL A 263 -11.11 25.43 23.95
CA VAL A 263 -10.71 26.53 24.84
C VAL A 263 -10.13 27.66 24.00
N SER A 264 -10.66 28.88 24.14
CA SER A 264 -10.16 29.99 23.33
C SER A 264 -8.80 30.49 23.81
N ALA A 265 -7.77 30.40 22.98
CA ALA A 265 -6.49 31.05 23.24
C ALA A 265 -6.57 32.59 23.26
N ALA A 266 -7.57 33.16 22.58
CA ALA A 266 -7.80 34.60 22.53
C ALA A 266 -8.50 35.14 23.79
N ASP A 267 -9.25 34.29 24.50
CA ASP A 267 -9.90 34.57 25.78
C ASP A 267 -9.96 33.29 26.62
N PRO A 268 -8.95 33.02 27.49
CA PRO A 268 -8.86 31.77 28.25
C PRO A 268 -10.00 31.53 29.25
N ASP A 269 -10.82 32.54 29.56
CA ASP A 269 -12.02 32.36 30.38
C ASP A 269 -13.16 31.71 29.59
N ARG A 270 -13.08 31.74 28.26
CA ARG A 270 -14.08 31.21 27.36
C ARG A 270 -13.78 29.78 26.93
N VAL A 271 -14.73 28.90 27.21
CA VAL A 271 -14.70 27.49 26.83
C VAL A 271 -16.00 27.14 26.10
N TYR A 272 -15.87 26.39 25.02
CA TYR A 272 -17.00 25.80 24.30
C TYR A 272 -16.99 24.28 24.45
N VAL A 273 -18.18 23.68 24.37
CA VAL A 273 -18.32 22.23 24.23
C VAL A 273 -19.44 21.91 23.25
N LEU A 274 -19.17 21.02 22.30
CA LEU A 274 -20.16 20.43 21.40
C LEU A 274 -20.59 19.09 21.99
N ILE A 275 -21.89 18.86 22.21
CA ILE A 275 -22.39 17.67 22.92
C ILE A 275 -23.48 16.97 22.13
N GLU A 276 -23.35 15.65 21.95
CA GLU A 276 -24.46 14.76 21.60
C GLU A 276 -25.43 14.61 22.79
N ALA A 277 -26.68 15.02 22.61
CA ALA A 277 -27.75 14.79 23.58
C ALA A 277 -29.12 14.77 22.87
N PRO A 278 -30.18 14.21 23.50
CA PRO A 278 -31.50 14.15 22.90
C PRO A 278 -32.08 15.53 22.52
N SER A 279 -32.72 15.59 21.35
CA SER A 279 -33.50 16.76 20.88
C SER A 279 -32.75 18.09 21.08
N SER A 280 -33.41 19.11 21.64
CA SER A 280 -32.86 20.46 21.82
C SER A 280 -31.76 20.56 22.88
N GLU A 281 -31.37 19.47 23.55
CA GLU A 281 -30.25 19.51 24.52
C GLU A 281 -28.89 19.28 23.83
N GLY A 282 -28.87 18.72 22.62
CA GLY A 282 -27.65 18.57 21.83
C GLY A 282 -27.23 19.87 21.15
N GLY A 283 -25.93 20.10 21.02
CA GLY A 283 -25.39 21.29 20.35
C GLY A 283 -24.21 21.92 21.08
N VAL A 284 -23.97 23.20 20.83
CA VAL A 284 -22.82 23.94 21.38
C VAL A 284 -23.25 24.67 22.65
N TYR A 285 -22.44 24.51 23.69
CA TYR A 285 -22.52 25.24 24.94
C TYR A 285 -21.30 26.12 25.09
N ARG A 286 -21.48 27.30 25.69
CA ARG A 286 -20.41 28.25 26.02
C ARG A 286 -20.39 28.50 27.51
N SER A 287 -19.19 28.62 28.06
CA SER A 287 -18.92 29.22 29.36
C SER A 287 -17.98 30.39 29.16
N ASP A 288 -18.24 31.50 29.86
CA ASP A 288 -17.36 32.69 29.92
C ASP A 288 -16.69 32.81 31.32
N ASP A 289 -16.70 31.73 32.11
CA ASP A 289 -16.20 31.69 33.49
C ASP A 289 -15.39 30.41 33.79
N ARG A 290 -14.60 29.95 32.81
CA ARG A 290 -13.76 28.74 32.90
C ARG A 290 -14.53 27.49 33.30
N GLY A 291 -15.73 27.32 32.76
CA GLY A 291 -16.57 26.14 32.92
C GLY A 291 -17.38 26.09 34.22
N ALA A 292 -17.43 27.17 35.00
CA ALA A 292 -18.22 27.21 36.24
C ALA A 292 -19.73 27.24 35.96
N ARG A 293 -20.16 27.90 34.87
CA ARG A 293 -21.52 27.86 34.36
C ARG A 293 -21.53 27.86 32.82
N TRP A 294 -22.45 27.09 32.27
CA TRP A 294 -22.64 26.94 30.83
C TRP A 294 -24.00 27.47 30.37
N GLU A 295 -24.05 27.93 29.13
CA GLU A 295 -25.27 28.23 28.40
C GLU A 295 -25.24 27.56 27.03
N GLN A 296 -26.37 26.98 26.60
CA GLN A 296 -26.50 26.48 25.24
C GLN A 296 -26.62 27.67 24.28
N VAL A 297 -25.71 27.76 23.32
CA VAL A 297 -25.70 28.85 22.32
C VAL A 297 -26.37 28.44 21.01
N THR A 298 -26.36 27.14 20.68
CA THR A 298 -27.07 26.62 19.50
C THR A 298 -27.40 25.13 19.61
N ASP A 299 -28.43 24.71 18.88
CA ASP A 299 -28.83 23.30 18.63
C ASP A 299 -28.72 22.93 17.14
N PHE A 300 -27.87 23.66 16.40
CA PHE A 300 -27.70 23.52 14.95
C PHE A 300 -27.31 22.09 14.55
N GLN A 301 -28.29 21.35 14.03
CA GLN A 301 -28.16 19.90 13.78
C GLN A 301 -27.00 19.47 12.87
N PRO A 302 -26.61 20.22 11.81
CA PRO A 302 -25.55 19.76 10.91
C PRO A 302 -24.17 19.53 11.55
N ILE A 303 -23.84 20.21 12.67
CA ILE A 303 -22.57 19.99 13.40
C ILE A 303 -22.66 18.87 14.45
N ILE A 304 -23.85 18.31 14.70
CA ILE A 304 -24.09 17.15 15.58
C ILE A 304 -24.64 15.95 14.81
N ASN A 305 -24.51 15.95 13.49
CA ASN A 305 -24.84 14.78 12.67
C ASN A 305 -23.82 13.66 12.96
N ARG A 306 -24.28 12.41 13.13
CA ARG A 306 -23.45 11.22 13.40
C ARG A 306 -22.28 11.49 14.39
N PRO A 307 -22.57 11.93 15.61
CA PRO A 307 -21.55 12.42 16.54
C PRO A 307 -20.62 11.33 17.09
N PHE A 308 -20.92 10.04 16.93
CA PHE A 308 -19.93 8.99 17.22
C PHE A 308 -18.81 8.92 16.17
N TYR A 309 -19.02 9.53 15.01
CA TYR A 309 -18.10 9.56 13.87
C TYR A 309 -17.46 10.94 13.69
N TYR A 310 -18.23 12.00 13.96
CA TYR A 310 -17.78 13.39 14.00
C TYR A 310 -17.86 13.91 15.44
N CYS A 311 -18.34 15.15 15.63
CA CYS A 311 -18.37 15.88 16.90
C CYS A 311 -16.98 16.42 17.25
N ASN A 312 -16.45 17.30 16.39
CA ASN A 312 -15.20 17.99 16.63
C ASN A 312 -15.40 19.51 16.47
N LEU A 313 -14.80 20.30 17.37
CA LEU A 313 -14.98 21.75 17.51
C LEU A 313 -13.63 22.42 17.75
N GLU A 314 -13.28 23.43 16.94
CA GLU A 314 -12.02 24.16 17.09
C GLU A 314 -12.27 25.67 17.28
N ALA A 315 -11.56 26.30 18.22
CA ALA A 315 -11.64 27.73 18.48
C ALA A 315 -10.55 28.49 17.73
N HIS A 316 -10.90 29.64 17.14
CA HIS A 316 -9.91 30.44 16.44
C HIS A 316 -8.89 31.04 17.43
N PRO A 317 -7.57 30.94 17.15
CA PRO A 317 -6.54 31.22 18.16
C PRO A 317 -6.42 32.71 18.54
N THR A 318 -6.92 33.62 17.70
CA THR A 318 -6.83 35.08 17.92
C THR A 318 -8.18 35.78 17.99
N ASN A 319 -9.30 35.05 17.93
CA ASN A 319 -10.64 35.62 18.06
C ASN A 319 -11.58 34.64 18.77
N PRO A 320 -12.08 34.97 19.98
CA PRO A 320 -12.87 34.04 20.78
C PRO A 320 -14.30 33.84 20.28
N ASP A 321 -14.75 34.60 19.28
CA ASP A 321 -16.09 34.49 18.68
C ASP A 321 -16.10 33.60 17.42
N ILE A 322 -14.94 33.22 16.89
CA ILE A 322 -14.86 32.37 15.69
C ILE A 322 -14.65 30.91 16.10
N LEU A 323 -15.53 30.05 15.61
CA LEU A 323 -15.49 28.60 15.84
C LEU A 323 -15.60 27.86 14.52
N TRP A 324 -15.05 26.65 14.51
CA TRP A 324 -15.18 25.71 13.43
C TRP A 324 -15.78 24.40 13.92
N GLY A 325 -16.78 23.91 13.21
CA GLY A 325 -17.43 22.63 13.48
C GLY A 325 -17.14 21.66 12.35
N MET A 326 -16.59 20.51 12.70
CA MET A 326 -16.18 19.46 11.78
C MET A 326 -17.20 18.31 11.84
N ALA A 327 -17.87 18.09 10.71
CA ALA A 327 -18.93 17.10 10.56
C ALA A 327 -19.07 16.68 9.09
N GLU A 328 -20.25 16.18 8.70
CA GLU A 328 -20.68 16.12 7.29
C GLU A 328 -20.82 17.56 6.75
N GLY A 329 -19.72 18.06 6.21
CA GLY A 329 -19.44 19.45 5.87
C GLY A 329 -18.53 20.15 6.90
N GLN A 330 -17.77 21.14 6.42
CA GLN A 330 -17.02 22.06 7.27
C GLN A 330 -17.90 23.27 7.58
N TRP A 331 -17.99 23.64 8.85
CA TRP A 331 -18.84 24.75 9.32
C TRP A 331 -18.02 25.79 10.07
N MET A 332 -18.37 27.07 9.89
CA MET A 332 -17.78 28.19 10.63
C MET A 332 -18.89 29.04 11.26
N SER A 333 -18.68 29.41 12.52
CA SER A 333 -19.39 30.49 13.21
C SER A 333 -18.46 31.68 13.42
N GLN A 334 -19.01 32.89 13.40
CA GLN A 334 -18.30 34.15 13.64
C GLN A 334 -18.93 34.97 14.77
N ASP A 335 -19.87 34.38 15.51
CA ASP A 335 -20.70 35.02 16.52
C ASP A 335 -20.83 34.15 17.79
N ALA A 336 -19.71 33.52 18.17
CA ALA A 336 -19.58 32.68 19.36
C ALA A 336 -20.52 31.47 19.35
N GLY A 337 -20.69 30.84 18.18
CA GLY A 337 -21.44 29.60 18.01
C GLY A 337 -22.94 29.77 17.76
N GLN A 338 -23.47 31.00 17.68
CA GLN A 338 -24.91 31.25 17.50
C GLN A 338 -25.39 30.88 16.10
N THR A 339 -24.66 31.31 15.06
CA THR A 339 -24.98 31.00 13.66
C THR A 339 -23.81 30.35 12.95
N TRP A 340 -24.12 29.47 12.01
CA TRP A 340 -23.16 28.63 11.30
C TRP A 340 -23.35 28.74 9.79
N SER A 341 -22.23 28.80 9.08
CA SER A 341 -22.19 28.81 7.62
C SER A 341 -21.24 27.74 7.11
N ARG A 342 -21.59 27.12 5.98
CA ARG A 342 -20.76 26.06 5.39
C ARG A 342 -19.54 26.67 4.68
N VAL A 343 -18.38 26.07 4.89
CA VAL A 343 -17.13 26.40 4.19
C VAL A 343 -16.83 25.29 3.17
N THR A 344 -16.32 25.68 2.00
CA THR A 344 -15.94 24.72 0.96
C THR A 344 -14.54 24.17 1.25
N VAL A 345 -14.47 22.86 1.34
CA VAL A 345 -13.27 22.03 1.58
C VAL A 345 -13.18 20.97 0.48
N PRO A 346 -12.00 20.36 0.24
CA PRO A 346 -11.83 19.35 -0.81
C PRO A 346 -12.73 18.10 -0.68
N HIS A 347 -13.09 17.72 0.55
CA HIS A 347 -13.93 16.55 0.83
C HIS A 347 -15.11 16.87 1.77
N GLY A 348 -16.14 16.02 1.78
CA GLY A 348 -17.38 16.23 2.53
C GLY A 348 -17.28 15.99 4.04
N ASP A 349 -16.53 14.98 4.47
CA ASP A 349 -16.57 14.45 5.85
C ASP A 349 -15.34 14.86 6.68
N ASN A 350 -15.48 15.79 7.63
CA ASN A 350 -14.36 16.51 8.26
C ASN A 350 -14.18 16.10 9.72
N HIS A 351 -12.93 15.96 10.18
CA HIS A 351 -12.59 15.40 11.50
C HIS A 351 -11.76 16.32 12.38
N ASP A 352 -10.61 16.81 11.90
CA ASP A 352 -9.66 17.54 12.73
C ASP A 352 -9.03 18.73 12.00
N MET A 353 -8.48 19.68 12.75
CA MET A 353 -7.87 20.90 12.25
C MET A 353 -6.83 21.45 13.22
N TRP A 354 -5.74 21.98 12.66
CA TRP A 354 -4.79 22.80 13.40
C TRP A 354 -4.63 24.17 12.72
N ILE A 355 -4.81 25.24 13.49
CA ILE A 355 -4.69 26.63 13.03
C ILE A 355 -3.40 27.24 13.58
N ASN A 356 -2.57 27.81 12.72
CA ASN A 356 -1.35 28.47 13.17
C ASN A 356 -1.71 29.68 14.06
N PRO A 357 -1.27 29.70 15.34
CA PRO A 357 -1.69 30.75 16.28
C PRO A 357 -1.09 32.13 15.96
N ASP A 358 0.07 32.17 15.29
CA ASP A 358 0.76 33.40 14.93
C ASP A 358 0.31 33.92 13.54
N ASN A 359 -0.25 33.05 12.70
CA ASN A 359 -0.83 33.40 11.40
C ASN A 359 -2.04 32.52 11.04
N PRO A 360 -3.26 32.89 11.48
CA PRO A 360 -4.46 32.06 11.32
C PRO A 360 -4.96 31.86 9.88
N ASP A 361 -4.36 32.53 8.88
CA ASP A 361 -4.61 32.24 7.46
C ASP A 361 -3.99 30.89 7.03
N ILE A 362 -3.08 30.35 7.85
CA ILE A 362 -2.37 29.09 7.62
C ILE A 362 -2.96 28.02 8.53
N PHE A 363 -3.56 26.99 7.95
CA PHE A 363 -4.07 25.84 8.70
C PHE A 363 -4.10 24.57 7.87
N ILE A 364 -4.11 23.44 8.57
CA ILE A 364 -4.35 22.10 8.03
C ILE A 364 -5.69 21.61 8.52
N GLN A 365 -6.41 20.88 7.68
CA GLN A 365 -7.68 20.27 8.01
C GLN A 365 -7.72 18.84 7.43
N SER A 366 -8.31 17.90 8.17
CA SER A 366 -8.44 16.50 7.78
C SER A 366 -9.87 16.03 7.59
N ASN A 367 -10.04 15.08 6.68
CA ASN A 367 -11.32 14.53 6.28
C ASN A 367 -11.18 13.10 5.73
N ASP A 368 -12.30 12.49 5.32
CA ASP A 368 -12.31 11.12 4.75
C ASP A 368 -11.59 10.99 3.40
N GLY A 369 -11.24 12.11 2.75
CA GLY A 369 -10.43 12.16 1.53
C GLY A 369 -8.94 12.46 1.73
N GLY A 370 -8.49 12.66 2.97
CA GLY A 370 -7.09 12.98 3.30
C GLY A 370 -6.93 14.27 4.09
N ALA A 371 -5.72 14.83 4.08
CA ALA A 371 -5.44 16.14 4.66
C ALA A 371 -5.23 17.21 3.59
N ASN A 372 -5.59 18.46 3.92
CA ASN A 372 -5.38 19.61 3.05
C ASN A 372 -4.94 20.84 3.82
N VAL A 373 -4.03 21.59 3.23
CA VAL A 373 -3.44 22.81 3.81
C VAL A 373 -3.94 24.04 3.05
N THR A 374 -4.23 25.10 3.78
CA THR A 374 -4.47 26.43 3.23
C THR A 374 -3.46 27.43 3.77
N VAL A 375 -3.20 28.48 2.99
CA VAL A 375 -2.33 29.60 3.35
C VAL A 375 -3.02 30.95 3.15
N ASN A 376 -4.34 30.93 2.97
CA ASN A 376 -5.16 32.10 2.67
C ASN A 376 -6.56 32.04 3.29
N GLY A 377 -6.67 31.42 4.48
CA GLY A 377 -7.90 31.42 5.25
C GLY A 377 -8.97 30.47 4.68
N GLY A 378 -8.58 29.39 4.01
CA GLY A 378 -9.51 28.39 3.43
C GLY A 378 -10.11 28.78 2.08
N ARG A 379 -9.59 29.81 1.39
CA ARG A 379 -10.05 30.18 0.04
C ARG A 379 -9.59 29.18 -1.02
N THR A 380 -8.41 28.61 -0.84
CA THR A 380 -7.86 27.53 -1.66
C THR A 380 -7.11 26.53 -0.80
N TRP A 381 -7.00 25.30 -1.29
CA TRP A 381 -6.47 24.15 -0.56
C TRP A 381 -5.42 23.39 -1.39
N SER A 382 -4.46 22.75 -0.71
CA SER A 382 -3.61 21.73 -1.34
C SER A 382 -4.44 20.54 -1.83
N THR A 383 -3.94 19.80 -2.81
CA THR A 383 -4.63 18.62 -3.36
C THR A 383 -4.60 17.44 -2.39
N GLN A 384 -5.55 16.52 -2.56
CA GLN A 384 -5.58 15.19 -1.95
C GLN A 384 -5.16 14.07 -2.93
N ASP A 385 -4.95 14.41 -4.21
CA ASP A 385 -4.44 13.51 -5.26
C ASP A 385 -2.91 13.38 -5.23
N ASN A 386 -2.31 13.45 -4.05
CA ASN A 386 -0.87 13.26 -3.79
C ASN A 386 -0.60 12.44 -2.51
N GLN A 387 -1.58 11.66 -2.04
CA GLN A 387 -1.54 10.94 -0.76
C GLN A 387 -1.89 9.46 -1.00
N PRO A 388 -0.93 8.51 -0.95
CA PRO A 388 -1.23 7.10 -1.21
C PRO A 388 -1.80 6.41 0.04
N THR A 389 -2.94 6.92 0.54
CA THR A 389 -3.60 6.46 1.78
C THR A 389 -5.01 5.90 1.56
N ALA A 390 -5.37 5.57 0.32
CA ALA A 390 -6.67 5.01 -0.02
C ALA A 390 -7.03 3.77 0.83
N GLU A 391 -8.24 3.77 1.39
CA GLU A 391 -8.86 2.68 2.15
C GLU A 391 -9.68 1.80 1.20
N LEU A 392 -9.10 0.67 0.77
CA LEU A 392 -9.70 -0.22 -0.23
C LEU A 392 -10.36 -1.43 0.43
N TYR A 393 -11.60 -1.75 0.04
CA TYR A 393 -12.36 -2.84 0.65
C TYR A 393 -11.98 -4.24 0.14
N GLN A 394 -11.53 -4.36 -1.11
CA GLN A 394 -11.20 -5.63 -1.77
C GLN A 394 -10.31 -5.42 -3.01
N VAL A 395 -9.92 -6.50 -3.71
CA VAL A 395 -9.28 -6.41 -5.03
C VAL A 395 -9.78 -7.47 -6.00
N ASP A 396 -10.23 -7.01 -7.17
CA ASP A 396 -10.43 -7.85 -8.36
C ASP A 396 -9.49 -7.43 -9.49
N ILE A 397 -9.36 -8.30 -10.50
CA ILE A 397 -8.38 -8.16 -11.57
C ILE A 397 -9.01 -8.41 -12.95
N SER A 398 -8.52 -7.71 -13.98
CA SER A 398 -8.84 -8.03 -15.38
C SER A 398 -7.81 -8.95 -16.02
N GLU A 399 -8.18 -9.61 -17.12
CA GLU A 399 -7.29 -10.48 -17.90
C GLU A 399 -6.52 -9.74 -19.02
N GLU A 400 -6.73 -8.43 -19.19
CA GLU A 400 -6.03 -7.63 -20.20
C GLU A 400 -4.53 -7.49 -19.89
N PHE A 401 -3.68 -7.14 -20.89
CA PHE A 401 -2.26 -6.88 -20.65
C PHE A 401 -1.90 -5.39 -20.81
N PRO A 402 -1.26 -4.75 -19.81
CA PRO A 402 -1.08 -5.24 -18.44
C PRO A 402 -2.42 -5.31 -17.70
N TYR A 403 -2.57 -6.31 -16.81
CA TYR A 403 -3.80 -6.47 -16.04
C TYR A 403 -4.07 -5.26 -15.17
N ARG A 404 -5.35 -5.02 -14.86
CA ARG A 404 -5.78 -3.93 -13.99
C ARG A 404 -6.32 -4.47 -12.68
N LEU A 405 -6.20 -3.66 -11.64
CA LEU A 405 -6.69 -3.91 -10.29
C LEU A 405 -7.92 -3.05 -10.08
N PHE A 406 -8.95 -3.56 -9.41
CA PHE A 406 -10.24 -2.91 -9.20
C PHE A 406 -10.66 -2.98 -7.73
N ALA A 407 -11.15 -1.86 -7.18
CA ALA A 407 -11.66 -1.80 -5.81
C ALA A 407 -12.64 -0.64 -5.59
N GLY A 408 -13.51 -0.76 -4.58
CA GLY A 408 -14.16 0.39 -3.95
C GLY A 408 -13.23 1.06 -2.94
N GLN A 409 -13.18 2.40 -2.95
CA GLN A 409 -12.50 3.19 -1.92
C GLN A 409 -13.52 3.78 -0.97
N GLN A 410 -13.29 3.60 0.33
CA GLN A 410 -14.09 4.26 1.36
C GLN A 410 -14.22 5.78 1.13
N ASP A 411 -15.46 6.26 1.27
CA ASP A 411 -15.93 7.65 1.21
C ASP A 411 -15.53 8.38 -0.10
N ASN A 412 -15.09 7.65 -1.12
CA ASN A 412 -14.67 8.15 -2.42
C ASN A 412 -15.34 7.37 -3.59
N SER A 413 -14.70 7.30 -4.76
CA SER A 413 -15.21 6.51 -5.88
C SER A 413 -14.66 5.09 -5.88
N THR A 414 -15.12 4.26 -6.81
CA THR A 414 -14.38 3.06 -7.19
C THR A 414 -13.11 3.45 -7.96
N ILE A 415 -12.13 2.54 -7.99
CA ILE A 415 -10.83 2.73 -8.62
C ILE A 415 -10.51 1.54 -9.51
N SER A 416 -9.92 1.82 -10.68
CA SER A 416 -9.15 0.84 -11.45
C SER A 416 -7.77 1.39 -11.81
N MET A 417 -6.72 0.56 -11.68
CA MET A 417 -5.33 0.92 -12.01
C MET A 417 -4.58 -0.21 -12.72
N PRO A 418 -3.68 0.09 -13.67
CA PRO A 418 -2.90 -0.94 -14.34
C PRO A 418 -1.69 -1.38 -13.50
N SER A 419 -1.34 -2.67 -13.56
CA SER A 419 -0.18 -3.25 -12.85
C SER A 419 1.17 -2.75 -13.36
N LEU A 420 1.21 -2.28 -14.62
CA LEU A 420 2.31 -1.62 -15.30
C LEU A 420 1.81 -0.39 -16.06
N PRO A 421 2.64 0.65 -16.28
CA PRO A 421 2.19 1.85 -16.95
C PRO A 421 1.99 1.54 -18.44
N PRO A 422 0.76 1.61 -18.98
CA PRO A 422 0.47 1.19 -20.36
C PRO A 422 1.14 2.10 -21.39
N ARG A 423 1.30 3.39 -21.06
CA ARG A 423 1.89 4.44 -21.90
C ARG A 423 2.28 5.66 -21.05
N ARG A 424 2.98 6.62 -21.65
CA ARG A 424 3.21 7.94 -21.02
C ARG A 424 1.90 8.74 -20.96
N MET A 425 1.60 9.28 -19.79
CA MET A 425 0.46 10.19 -19.59
C MET A 425 0.96 11.60 -19.24
N PRO A 426 0.43 12.67 -19.87
CA PRO A 426 0.81 14.05 -19.53
C PRO A 426 0.54 14.42 -18.06
N GLY A 427 -0.52 13.88 -17.46
CA GLY A 427 -0.86 14.06 -16.05
C GLY A 427 -0.05 13.20 -15.09
N GLY A 428 0.98 12.50 -15.57
CA GLY A 428 1.76 11.59 -14.73
C GLY A 428 0.94 10.38 -14.26
N HIS A 429 1.21 9.94 -13.05
CA HIS A 429 0.62 8.73 -12.46
C HIS A 429 -0.84 8.90 -12.04
N THR A 430 -1.27 10.10 -11.66
CA THR A 430 -2.68 10.38 -11.31
C THR A 430 -3.61 10.19 -12.50
N ALA A 431 -3.09 10.29 -13.73
CA ALA A 431 -3.85 10.04 -14.95
C ALA A 431 -3.94 8.55 -15.34
N LEU A 432 -3.39 7.63 -14.54
CA LEU A 432 -3.42 6.18 -14.82
C LEU A 432 -4.60 5.46 -14.17
N TRP A 433 -5.21 6.05 -13.14
CA TRP A 433 -6.38 5.48 -12.47
C TRP A 433 -7.69 6.03 -13.06
N GLU A 434 -8.76 5.24 -12.93
CA GLU A 434 -10.10 5.58 -13.40
C GLU A 434 -11.18 5.15 -12.39
N SER A 435 -12.35 5.78 -12.43
CA SER A 435 -13.54 5.34 -11.68
C SER A 435 -14.39 4.41 -12.54
N VAL A 436 -14.97 3.34 -11.96
CA VAL A 436 -15.55 2.21 -12.71
C VAL A 436 -17.00 1.86 -12.33
N GLY A 437 -17.85 2.86 -12.11
CA GLY A 437 -19.25 2.66 -11.70
C GLY A 437 -19.42 2.33 -10.21
N GLY A 438 -20.66 2.17 -9.76
CA GLY A 438 -20.98 1.92 -8.35
C GLY A 438 -20.74 3.13 -7.46
N CYS A 439 -20.39 2.90 -6.20
CA CYS A 439 -19.97 3.93 -5.27
C CYS A 439 -18.82 3.46 -4.38
N GLU A 440 -18.41 4.28 -3.41
CA GLU A 440 -17.35 3.99 -2.43
C GLU A 440 -17.34 2.55 -1.87
N THR A 441 -18.51 1.96 -1.68
CA THR A 441 -18.67 0.70 -0.95
C THR A 441 -18.65 -0.55 -1.82
N GLY A 442 -18.58 -0.38 -3.13
CA GLY A 442 -18.88 -1.44 -4.08
C GLY A 442 -17.71 -2.35 -4.36
N PRO A 443 -17.88 -3.69 -4.23
CA PRO A 443 -17.24 -4.61 -5.14
C PRO A 443 -17.37 -4.14 -6.59
N VAL A 444 -16.26 -4.24 -7.33
CA VAL A 444 -16.18 -3.91 -8.76
C VAL A 444 -15.42 -5.00 -9.48
N VAL A 445 -16.16 -5.83 -10.22
CA VAL A 445 -15.66 -7.07 -10.79
C VAL A 445 -15.68 -6.95 -12.31
N PRO A 446 -14.51 -6.92 -12.99
CA PRO A 446 -14.46 -6.89 -14.45
C PRO A 446 -14.96 -8.22 -15.02
N LYS A 447 -15.63 -8.17 -16.17
CA LYS A 447 -16.04 -9.36 -16.90
C LYS A 447 -14.81 -10.01 -17.57
N PRO A 448 -14.53 -11.32 -17.37
CA PRO A 448 -13.28 -11.94 -17.84
C PRO A 448 -12.99 -11.79 -19.35
N ASP A 449 -13.99 -11.99 -20.20
CA ASP A 449 -13.88 -11.94 -21.67
C ASP A 449 -14.11 -10.54 -22.29
N ASP A 450 -14.59 -9.57 -21.50
CA ASP A 450 -14.72 -8.18 -21.90
C ASP A 450 -14.45 -7.24 -20.70
N PRO A 451 -13.17 -6.94 -20.40
CA PRO A 451 -12.79 -6.17 -19.21
C PRO A 451 -13.21 -4.69 -19.27
N ASP A 452 -13.83 -4.24 -20.37
CA ASP A 452 -14.50 -2.95 -20.43
C ASP A 452 -15.90 -2.97 -19.78
N ILE A 453 -16.46 -4.16 -19.53
CA ILE A 453 -17.68 -4.34 -18.75
C ILE A 453 -17.29 -4.66 -17.31
N VAL A 454 -17.79 -3.84 -16.37
CA VAL A 454 -17.54 -3.98 -14.94
C VAL A 454 -18.87 -4.09 -14.21
N TYR A 455 -19.02 -5.16 -13.42
CA TYR A 455 -20.13 -5.29 -12.48
C TYR A 455 -19.79 -4.52 -11.21
N ALA A 456 -20.56 -3.49 -10.91
CA ALA A 456 -20.32 -2.59 -9.79
C ALA A 456 -21.44 -2.70 -8.76
N ASN A 457 -21.15 -2.25 -7.53
CA ASN A 457 -22.12 -2.25 -6.44
C ASN A 457 -22.13 -0.91 -5.69
N CYS A 458 -23.25 -0.62 -5.03
CA CYS A 458 -23.33 0.40 -4.00
C CYS A 458 -24.33 -0.03 -2.93
N LYS A 459 -23.85 -0.70 -1.87
CA LYS A 459 -24.70 -1.19 -0.75
C LYS A 459 -25.87 -2.09 -1.22
N GLY A 460 -25.60 -3.03 -2.13
CA GLY A 460 -26.60 -3.94 -2.72
C GLY A 460 -27.24 -3.41 -4.01
N ARG A 461 -26.87 -2.21 -4.44
CA ARG A 461 -27.31 -1.61 -5.70
C ARG A 461 -26.38 -2.05 -6.82
N PHE A 462 -26.71 -3.19 -7.44
CA PHE A 462 -25.96 -3.74 -8.55
C PHE A 462 -26.05 -2.86 -9.82
N GLY A 463 -24.91 -2.65 -10.47
CA GLY A 463 -24.79 -1.90 -11.72
C GLY A 463 -23.88 -2.60 -12.72
N LEU A 464 -24.11 -2.33 -14.01
CA LEU A 464 -23.24 -2.72 -15.11
C LEU A 464 -22.64 -1.46 -15.72
N PHE A 465 -21.34 -1.28 -15.53
CA PHE A 465 -20.58 -0.15 -16.02
C PHE A 465 -19.81 -0.52 -17.29
N ASN A 466 -19.80 0.40 -18.26
CA ASN A 466 -19.03 0.24 -19.49
C ASN A 466 -17.92 1.30 -19.57
N ARG A 467 -16.65 0.88 -19.44
CA ARG A 467 -15.46 1.73 -19.45
C ARG A 467 -15.26 2.48 -20.76
N ARG A 468 -15.74 1.95 -21.90
CA ARG A 468 -15.65 2.61 -23.22
C ARG A 468 -16.58 3.82 -23.32
N THR A 469 -17.76 3.75 -22.70
CA THR A 469 -18.81 4.79 -22.82
C THR A 469 -18.97 5.64 -21.56
N GLY A 470 -18.48 5.17 -20.41
CA GLY A 470 -18.68 5.77 -19.10
C GLY A 470 -20.09 5.64 -18.55
N GLN A 471 -20.95 4.80 -19.14
CA GLN A 471 -22.33 4.62 -18.69
C GLN A 471 -22.48 3.47 -17.70
N GLU A 472 -23.31 3.68 -16.69
CA GLU A 472 -23.74 2.66 -15.73
C GLU A 472 -25.23 2.36 -15.89
N GLN A 473 -25.58 1.08 -16.01
CA GLN A 473 -26.95 0.58 -16.02
C GLN A 473 -27.30 0.00 -14.66
N GLN A 474 -28.45 0.37 -14.09
CA GLN A 474 -28.84 0.02 -12.72
C GLN A 474 -29.85 -1.14 -12.72
N TYR A 475 -29.50 -2.25 -12.05
CA TYR A 475 -30.24 -3.51 -12.12
C TYR A 475 -30.38 -4.16 -10.73
N TYR A 476 -31.02 -3.45 -9.80
CA TYR A 476 -31.05 -3.83 -8.39
C TYR A 476 -31.97 -5.02 -8.12
N VAL A 477 -31.54 -5.92 -7.25
CA VAL A 477 -32.43 -6.95 -6.67
C VAL A 477 -33.42 -6.27 -5.72
N GLY A 478 -34.72 -6.45 -5.97
CA GLY A 478 -35.80 -5.91 -5.14
C GLY A 478 -36.06 -4.41 -5.26
N PHE A 479 -35.15 -3.62 -5.84
CA PHE A 479 -35.26 -2.17 -6.06
C PHE A 479 -35.85 -1.40 -4.86
N TRP A 480 -35.17 -1.46 -3.71
CA TRP A 480 -35.59 -0.81 -2.46
C TRP A 480 -34.60 0.24 -1.97
N ASN A 481 -35.11 1.24 -1.26
CA ASN A 481 -34.28 2.14 -0.47
C ASN A 481 -34.07 1.54 0.93
N ILE A 482 -32.81 1.23 1.29
CA ILE A 482 -32.49 0.57 2.57
C ILE A 482 -32.35 1.56 3.75
N TYR A 483 -32.16 2.85 3.48
CA TYR A 483 -31.86 3.84 4.52
C TYR A 483 -33.04 4.02 5.50
N GLY A 484 -32.75 4.04 6.80
CA GLY A 484 -33.75 4.27 7.85
C GLY A 484 -34.65 3.08 8.19
N HIS A 485 -34.52 1.95 7.50
CA HIS A 485 -35.34 0.76 7.74
C HIS A 485 -34.70 -0.18 8.77
N ASN A 486 -35.52 -0.74 9.66
CA ASN A 486 -35.04 -1.84 10.50
C ASN A 486 -34.72 -3.05 9.60
N PRO A 487 -33.55 -3.70 9.74
CA PRO A 487 -33.17 -4.85 8.91
C PRO A 487 -34.20 -5.98 8.87
N ARG A 488 -34.95 -6.19 9.97
CA ARG A 488 -35.99 -7.24 10.04
C ARG A 488 -37.15 -7.02 9.07
N ASP A 489 -37.38 -5.78 8.64
CA ASP A 489 -38.51 -5.40 7.79
C ASP A 489 -38.12 -5.40 6.29
N LEU A 490 -36.84 -5.59 5.97
CA LEU A 490 -36.35 -5.62 4.61
C LEU A 490 -36.59 -6.99 3.96
N ALA A 491 -37.17 -6.97 2.75
CA ALA A 491 -37.32 -8.18 1.94
C ALA A 491 -35.96 -8.77 1.54
N TYR A 492 -35.01 -7.90 1.22
CA TYR A 492 -33.62 -8.26 0.94
C TYR A 492 -32.70 -7.39 1.80
N ARG A 493 -31.85 -8.04 2.59
CA ARG A 493 -30.85 -7.37 3.43
C ARG A 493 -29.53 -7.38 2.68
N PHE A 494 -29.03 -6.20 2.37
CA PHE A 494 -27.71 -6.01 1.77
C PHE A 494 -26.81 -5.26 2.74
N GLN A 495 -25.59 -5.75 2.92
CA GLN A 495 -24.55 -5.02 3.64
C GLN A 495 -23.78 -4.10 2.68
N ARG A 496 -23.08 -3.12 3.24
CA ARG A 496 -22.20 -2.16 2.56
C ARG A 496 -21.40 -2.73 1.38
N VAL A 497 -20.69 -3.86 1.56
CA VAL A 497 -19.85 -4.52 0.56
C VAL A 497 -20.49 -5.79 -0.02
N ALA A 498 -21.78 -5.74 -0.35
CA ALA A 498 -22.54 -6.88 -0.87
C ALA A 498 -21.81 -7.60 -2.06
N PRO A 499 -21.47 -8.89 -1.94
CA PRO A 499 -20.63 -9.62 -2.90
C PRO A 499 -21.15 -9.66 -4.33
N ILE A 500 -20.22 -9.63 -5.28
CA ILE A 500 -20.44 -9.97 -6.69
C ILE A 500 -19.43 -11.07 -7.04
N HIS A 501 -19.87 -12.14 -7.68
CA HIS A 501 -18.99 -13.20 -8.19
C HIS A 501 -19.38 -13.55 -9.62
N VAL A 502 -18.41 -13.50 -10.54
CA VAL A 502 -18.60 -13.97 -11.92
C VAL A 502 -18.18 -15.44 -11.96
N SER A 503 -19.01 -16.29 -12.57
CA SER A 503 -18.73 -17.72 -12.67
C SER A 503 -17.41 -17.96 -13.43
N PRO A 504 -16.49 -18.80 -12.90
CA PRO A 504 -15.30 -19.22 -13.65
C PRO A 504 -15.64 -20.11 -14.86
N HIS A 505 -16.88 -20.60 -14.96
CA HIS A 505 -17.35 -21.49 -16.03
C HIS A 505 -18.15 -20.77 -17.12
N ASP A 506 -18.65 -19.57 -16.85
CA ASP A 506 -19.49 -18.80 -17.78
C ASP A 506 -19.42 -17.30 -17.45
N PRO A 507 -18.75 -16.46 -18.27
CA PRO A 507 -18.57 -15.05 -17.98
C PRO A 507 -19.87 -14.23 -17.99
N ASN A 508 -21.00 -14.78 -18.47
CA ASN A 508 -22.29 -14.10 -18.40
C ASN A 508 -23.07 -14.43 -17.12
N ARG A 509 -22.68 -15.50 -16.40
CA ARG A 509 -23.36 -15.93 -15.18
C ARG A 509 -22.75 -15.22 -13.97
N VAL A 510 -23.54 -14.34 -13.35
CA VAL A 510 -23.10 -13.50 -12.24
C VAL A 510 -23.98 -13.77 -11.02
N TYR A 511 -23.34 -13.95 -9.86
CA TYR A 511 -23.99 -14.09 -8.58
C TYR A 511 -23.89 -12.79 -7.78
N HIS A 512 -24.98 -12.42 -7.12
CA HIS A 512 -25.05 -11.31 -6.17
C HIS A 512 -25.83 -11.77 -4.93
N THR A 513 -25.48 -11.24 -3.75
CA THR A 513 -26.00 -11.83 -2.51
C THR A 513 -26.60 -10.82 -1.54
N SER A 514 -27.79 -11.17 -1.03
CA SER A 514 -28.44 -10.56 0.13
C SER A 514 -28.31 -11.55 1.31
N GLN A 515 -29.39 -11.85 2.04
CA GLN A 515 -29.49 -13.11 2.79
C GLN A 515 -29.68 -14.35 1.89
N PHE A 516 -29.96 -14.12 0.60
CA PHE A 516 -30.12 -15.14 -0.43
C PHE A 516 -29.04 -15.02 -1.51
N VAL A 517 -28.85 -16.09 -2.27
CA VAL A 517 -28.05 -16.10 -3.51
C VAL A 517 -28.96 -15.77 -4.69
N HIS A 518 -28.62 -14.72 -5.41
CA HIS A 518 -29.27 -14.30 -6.65
C HIS A 518 -28.34 -14.52 -7.84
N VAL A 519 -28.87 -14.95 -8.98
CA VAL A 519 -28.11 -15.17 -10.21
C VAL A 519 -28.74 -14.47 -11.40
N THR A 520 -27.90 -13.96 -12.29
CA THR A 520 -28.28 -13.39 -13.58
C THR A 520 -27.40 -13.97 -14.69
N GLU A 521 -27.94 -14.05 -15.91
CA GLU A 521 -27.22 -14.45 -17.13
C GLU A 521 -27.33 -13.39 -18.25
N ASP A 522 -27.94 -12.24 -17.97
CA ASP A 522 -28.24 -11.17 -18.94
C ASP A 522 -27.76 -9.78 -18.47
N GLY A 523 -26.75 -9.76 -17.59
CA GLY A 523 -26.14 -8.55 -17.06
C GLY A 523 -26.96 -7.85 -15.96
N GLY A 524 -27.85 -8.57 -15.30
CA GLY A 524 -28.68 -8.08 -14.18
C GLY A 524 -30.12 -7.71 -14.58
N GLN A 525 -30.47 -7.77 -15.88
CA GLN A 525 -31.83 -7.44 -16.32
C GLN A 525 -32.88 -8.35 -15.70
N THR A 526 -32.53 -9.63 -15.51
CA THR A 526 -33.33 -10.59 -14.76
C THR A 526 -32.50 -11.27 -13.66
N TRP A 527 -33.15 -11.53 -12.53
CA TRP A 527 -32.55 -12.18 -11.36
C TRP A 527 -33.39 -13.38 -10.91
N GLU A 528 -32.75 -14.54 -10.73
CA GLU A 528 -33.31 -15.73 -10.11
C GLU A 528 -32.74 -15.89 -8.68
N THR A 529 -33.58 -16.20 -7.70
CA THR A 529 -33.11 -16.53 -6.34
C THR A 529 -33.00 -18.03 -6.19
N ILE A 530 -31.80 -18.53 -5.92
CA ILE A 530 -31.46 -19.97 -5.93
C ILE A 530 -31.12 -20.53 -4.55
N SER A 531 -31.50 -19.83 -3.48
CA SER A 531 -31.28 -20.31 -2.11
C SER A 531 -32.43 -19.93 -1.16
N PRO A 532 -32.57 -20.65 -0.03
CA PRO A 532 -33.28 -20.12 1.14
C PRO A 532 -32.44 -19.04 1.84
N ASP A 533 -32.92 -18.52 2.97
CA ASP A 533 -32.12 -17.63 3.82
C ASP A 533 -31.00 -18.49 4.44
N LEU A 534 -29.74 -18.15 4.13
CA LEU A 534 -28.55 -18.92 4.54
C LEU A 534 -27.83 -18.29 5.74
N THR A 535 -28.54 -17.48 6.54
CA THR A 535 -27.99 -16.72 7.67
C THR A 535 -28.54 -17.22 9.00
N ALA A 536 -27.92 -16.84 10.12
CA ALA A 536 -28.39 -17.26 11.45
C ALA A 536 -29.66 -16.51 11.88
N PHE A 537 -29.79 -15.25 11.46
CA PHE A 537 -30.98 -14.40 11.61
C PHE A 537 -31.59 -14.38 13.01
N THR A 538 -30.78 -14.04 14.01
CA THR A 538 -31.20 -14.02 15.42
C THR A 538 -31.92 -12.71 15.79
N PRO A 539 -33.02 -12.74 16.59
CA PRO A 539 -33.82 -11.54 16.89
C PRO A 539 -33.07 -10.37 17.52
N GLU A 540 -32.04 -10.64 18.33
CA GLU A 540 -31.25 -9.65 19.06
C GLU A 540 -30.32 -8.82 18.18
N THR A 541 -30.03 -9.28 16.96
CA THR A 541 -29.14 -8.58 16.02
C THR A 541 -29.90 -7.73 15.00
N GLN A 542 -31.22 -7.91 14.89
CA GLN A 542 -32.04 -7.23 13.90
C GLN A 542 -32.63 -5.92 14.47
N VAL A 543 -31.75 -4.96 14.79
CA VAL A 543 -32.08 -3.72 15.49
C VAL A 543 -31.84 -2.48 14.64
N VAL A 544 -32.36 -1.34 15.09
CA VAL A 544 -32.00 -0.01 14.57
C VAL A 544 -30.67 0.38 15.22
N SER A 545 -29.67 0.66 14.39
CA SER A 545 -28.35 1.11 14.84
C SER A 545 -28.36 2.60 15.24
N GLY A 546 -27.45 3.00 16.15
CA GLY A 546 -27.35 4.37 16.66
C GLY A 546 -28.17 4.64 17.93
N SER A 547 -28.30 3.64 18.80
CA SER A 547 -28.98 3.82 20.08
C SER A 547 -28.05 4.48 21.11
N PRO A 548 -28.56 5.18 22.16
CA PRO A 548 -29.95 5.59 22.37
C PRO A 548 -30.27 7.01 21.88
N ILE A 549 -29.30 7.76 21.36
CA ILE A 549 -29.46 9.18 20.99
C ILE A 549 -29.60 9.34 19.48
N THR A 550 -28.52 9.12 18.72
CA THR A 550 -28.46 9.42 17.28
C THR A 550 -28.49 8.15 16.42
N ILE A 551 -29.63 7.93 15.76
CA ILE A 551 -29.84 6.81 14.83
C ILE A 551 -28.86 6.88 13.65
N ASP A 552 -28.28 5.73 13.28
CA ASP A 552 -27.45 5.55 12.09
C ASP A 552 -27.83 4.26 11.35
N VAL A 553 -28.75 4.38 10.38
CA VAL A 553 -29.24 3.24 9.59
C VAL A 553 -28.87 3.45 8.13
N THR A 554 -27.60 3.20 7.83
CA THR A 554 -26.99 3.44 6.52
C THR A 554 -26.69 2.17 5.73
N GLY A 555 -27.13 1.00 6.24
CA GLY A 555 -26.88 -0.33 5.66
C GLY A 555 -25.55 -0.98 6.07
N GLU A 556 -24.73 -0.25 6.82
CA GLU A 556 -23.42 -0.69 7.31
C GLU A 556 -23.54 -1.81 8.35
N GLU A 557 -24.38 -1.60 9.35
CA GLU A 557 -24.65 -2.54 10.45
C GLU A 557 -25.70 -3.60 10.10
N HIS A 558 -26.03 -3.77 8.81
CA HIS A 558 -26.87 -4.89 8.39
C HIS A 558 -26.16 -6.22 8.66
N PHE A 559 -26.72 -6.98 9.59
CA PHE A 559 -26.26 -8.28 10.03
C PHE A 559 -27.23 -9.37 9.57
N SER A 560 -26.76 -10.60 9.47
CA SER A 560 -27.50 -11.70 8.83
C SER A 560 -27.72 -11.46 7.34
N VAL A 561 -26.59 -11.30 6.64
CA VAL A 561 -26.47 -11.34 5.18
C VAL A 561 -25.36 -12.30 4.76
N ILE A 562 -25.44 -12.83 3.55
CA ILE A 562 -24.30 -13.47 2.89
C ILE A 562 -23.27 -12.37 2.58
N TYR A 563 -22.03 -12.61 3.01
CA TYR A 563 -20.92 -11.67 2.93
C TYR A 563 -19.79 -12.16 2.03
N GLU A 564 -19.78 -13.45 1.70
CA GLU A 564 -18.80 -14.05 0.79
C GLU A 564 -19.46 -15.15 -0.04
N ILE A 565 -19.06 -15.26 -1.31
CA ILE A 565 -19.52 -16.29 -2.24
C ILE A 565 -18.38 -16.70 -3.19
N GLN A 566 -18.24 -18.01 -3.41
CA GLN A 566 -17.31 -18.57 -4.39
C GLN A 566 -17.97 -19.75 -5.13
N GLU A 567 -17.96 -19.72 -6.46
CA GLU A 567 -18.19 -20.93 -7.26
C GLU A 567 -16.87 -21.68 -7.45
N SER A 568 -16.89 -23.00 -7.29
CA SER A 568 -15.71 -23.85 -7.46
C SER A 568 -15.15 -23.71 -8.87
N PRO A 569 -13.83 -23.47 -9.05
CA PRO A 569 -13.21 -23.49 -10.37
C PRO A 569 -13.18 -24.90 -11.00
N HIS A 570 -13.38 -25.96 -10.20
CA HIS A 570 -13.32 -27.35 -10.65
C HIS A 570 -14.65 -27.87 -11.20
N GLU A 571 -15.76 -27.49 -10.58
CA GLU A 571 -17.07 -28.08 -10.84
C GLU A 571 -18.16 -27.00 -10.89
N LYS A 572 -18.76 -26.80 -12.07
CA LYS A 572 -19.89 -25.88 -12.25
C LYS A 572 -21.06 -26.25 -11.32
N GLY A 573 -21.62 -25.25 -10.65
CA GLY A 573 -22.75 -25.42 -9.74
C GLY A 573 -22.39 -25.94 -8.34
N VAL A 574 -21.09 -26.06 -8.02
CA VAL A 574 -20.61 -26.17 -6.64
C VAL A 574 -20.34 -24.77 -6.12
N ILE A 575 -21.17 -24.27 -5.20
CA ILE A 575 -21.11 -22.88 -4.71
C ILE A 575 -21.03 -22.88 -3.19
N TRP A 576 -20.07 -22.12 -2.67
CA TRP A 576 -19.86 -21.87 -1.26
C TRP A 576 -20.32 -20.46 -0.91
N VAL A 577 -20.95 -20.31 0.24
CA VAL A 577 -21.29 -18.99 0.80
C VAL A 577 -20.99 -18.92 2.28
N GLY A 578 -20.67 -17.71 2.73
CA GLY A 578 -20.42 -17.39 4.13
C GLY A 578 -21.21 -16.15 4.55
N ALA A 579 -21.86 -16.20 5.70
CA ALA A 579 -22.62 -15.08 6.23
C ALA A 579 -21.83 -14.22 7.21
N ASN A 580 -22.18 -12.94 7.33
CA ASN A 580 -21.53 -12.06 8.30
C ASN A 580 -21.89 -12.37 9.76
N ASP A 581 -22.89 -13.23 9.97
CA ASP A 581 -23.34 -13.70 11.27
C ASP A 581 -22.98 -15.17 11.59
N GLY A 582 -22.11 -15.80 10.80
CA GLY A 582 -21.47 -17.07 11.15
C GLY A 582 -21.64 -18.21 10.13
N PRO A 583 -22.86 -18.51 9.65
CA PRO A 583 -23.08 -19.72 8.87
C PRO A 583 -22.25 -19.83 7.60
N VAL A 584 -21.78 -21.05 7.31
CA VAL A 584 -21.14 -21.42 6.04
C VAL A 584 -21.99 -22.50 5.39
N HIS A 585 -22.34 -22.31 4.12
CA HIS A 585 -23.13 -23.28 3.37
C HIS A 585 -22.45 -23.65 2.05
N VAL A 586 -22.70 -24.87 1.59
CA VAL A 586 -22.31 -25.34 0.26
C VAL A 586 -23.50 -25.95 -0.46
N THR A 587 -23.63 -25.65 -1.75
CA THR A 587 -24.46 -26.41 -2.68
C THR A 587 -23.57 -27.11 -3.69
N ARG A 588 -23.99 -28.30 -4.14
CA ARG A 588 -23.29 -29.09 -5.17
C ARG A 588 -24.19 -29.44 -6.36
N ASN A 589 -25.32 -28.75 -6.45
CA ASN A 589 -26.35 -28.97 -7.48
C ASN A 589 -26.97 -27.64 -7.93
N ASN A 590 -26.13 -26.61 -8.04
CA ASN A 590 -26.49 -25.30 -8.57
C ASN A 590 -27.65 -24.64 -7.81
N GLY A 591 -27.62 -24.71 -6.48
CA GLY A 591 -28.58 -24.05 -5.59
C GLY A 591 -29.86 -24.83 -5.30
N GLN A 592 -30.07 -26.02 -5.89
CA GLN A 592 -31.29 -26.80 -5.61
C GLN A 592 -31.38 -27.24 -4.14
N THR A 593 -30.24 -27.60 -3.54
CA THR A 593 -30.13 -27.91 -2.11
C THR A 593 -28.85 -27.30 -1.53
N TRP A 594 -28.94 -26.81 -0.29
CA TRP A 594 -27.83 -26.21 0.46
C TRP A 594 -27.61 -26.99 1.75
N THR A 595 -26.34 -27.28 2.07
CA THR A 595 -25.91 -27.95 3.30
C THR A 595 -25.20 -26.94 4.20
N ASP A 596 -25.61 -26.84 5.46
CA ASP A 596 -24.88 -26.10 6.49
C ASP A 596 -23.63 -26.90 6.87
N VAL A 597 -22.47 -26.29 6.63
CA VAL A 597 -21.15 -26.86 6.88
C VAL A 597 -20.33 -25.94 7.78
N THR A 598 -20.99 -25.19 8.66
CA THR A 598 -20.33 -24.25 9.57
C THR A 598 -19.29 -24.96 10.46
N PRO A 599 -18.06 -24.44 10.60
CA PRO A 599 -17.05 -25.04 11.46
C PRO A 599 -17.53 -25.24 12.90
N PRO A 600 -17.37 -26.45 13.49
CA PRO A 600 -17.83 -26.72 14.85
C PRO A 600 -17.02 -25.92 15.87
N ASN A 601 -17.65 -25.56 16.99
CA ASN A 601 -17.05 -24.82 18.11
C ASN A 601 -16.57 -23.38 17.77
N LEU A 602 -17.01 -22.80 16.66
CA LEU A 602 -16.77 -21.39 16.36
C LEU A 602 -17.35 -20.47 17.46
N GLY A 603 -18.44 -20.90 18.11
CA GLY A 603 -19.22 -20.07 19.01
C GLY A 603 -20.32 -19.31 18.26
N ALA A 604 -21.10 -18.50 18.97
CA ALA A 604 -22.10 -17.66 18.32
C ALA A 604 -21.40 -16.57 17.48
N TYR A 605 -21.97 -16.31 16.29
CA TYR A 605 -21.54 -15.26 15.36
C TYR A 605 -20.10 -15.39 14.83
N GLY A 606 -19.68 -14.42 14.03
CA GLY A 606 -18.38 -14.37 13.38
C GLY A 606 -18.57 -14.11 11.89
N ARG A 607 -17.92 -13.07 11.37
CA ARG A 607 -18.07 -12.72 9.96
C ARG A 607 -17.22 -13.66 9.13
N VAL A 608 -17.84 -14.47 8.29
CA VAL A 608 -17.11 -15.20 7.25
C VAL A 608 -16.60 -14.15 6.25
N GLN A 609 -15.30 -13.89 6.29
CA GLN A 609 -14.69 -12.79 5.55
C GLN A 609 -14.23 -13.23 4.16
N THR A 610 -13.60 -14.41 4.06
CA THR A 610 -13.20 -15.00 2.77
C THR A 610 -13.39 -16.50 2.77
N ILE A 611 -13.73 -17.03 1.60
CA ILE A 611 -13.71 -18.46 1.30
C ILE A 611 -12.73 -18.65 0.14
N GLU A 612 -11.87 -19.65 0.24
CA GLU A 612 -10.96 -20.05 -0.82
C GLU A 612 -11.23 -21.53 -1.14
N VAL A 613 -11.73 -21.82 -2.33
CA VAL A 613 -11.77 -23.19 -2.84
C VAL A 613 -10.38 -23.49 -3.38
N SER A 614 -9.77 -24.59 -2.93
CA SER A 614 -8.41 -24.95 -3.35
C SER A 614 -8.32 -25.03 -4.88
N PRO A 615 -7.31 -24.43 -5.53
CA PRO A 615 -7.07 -24.63 -6.95
C PRO A 615 -6.58 -26.05 -7.30
N HIS A 616 -6.21 -26.86 -6.30
CA HIS A 616 -5.63 -28.20 -6.49
C HIS A 616 -6.61 -29.34 -6.21
N ASP A 617 -7.55 -29.16 -5.27
CA ASP A 617 -8.49 -30.21 -4.87
C ASP A 617 -9.92 -29.67 -4.74
N PRO A 618 -10.90 -30.17 -5.52
CA PRO A 618 -12.28 -29.70 -5.49
C PRO A 618 -12.98 -29.86 -4.13
N ALA A 619 -12.51 -30.77 -3.27
CA ALA A 619 -13.08 -31.01 -1.94
C ALA A 619 -12.45 -30.14 -0.83
N THR A 620 -11.32 -29.49 -1.12
CA THR A 620 -10.57 -28.67 -0.16
C THR A 620 -11.01 -27.22 -0.22
N ALA A 621 -11.30 -26.62 0.94
CA ALA A 621 -11.58 -25.20 1.06
C ALA A 621 -11.00 -24.62 2.36
N TYR A 622 -10.68 -23.33 2.32
CA TYR A 622 -10.21 -22.54 3.46
C TYR A 622 -11.20 -21.42 3.75
N VAL A 623 -11.46 -21.14 5.02
CA VAL A 623 -12.39 -20.10 5.45
C VAL A 623 -11.74 -19.24 6.52
N ALA A 624 -11.64 -17.92 6.28
CA ALA A 624 -11.22 -16.94 7.26
C ALA A 624 -12.44 -16.30 7.94
N ILE A 625 -12.42 -16.24 9.27
CA ILE A 625 -13.56 -15.76 10.08
C ILE A 625 -13.10 -14.65 11.03
N LEU A 626 -13.76 -13.49 10.97
CA LEU A 626 -13.47 -12.36 11.84
C LEU A 626 -14.41 -12.35 13.05
N ARG A 627 -13.81 -12.35 14.25
CA ARG A 627 -14.52 -12.24 15.53
C ARG A 627 -14.06 -11.05 16.38
N TYR A 628 -13.13 -10.23 15.90
CA TYR A 628 -12.57 -9.12 16.69
C TYR A 628 -13.61 -8.09 17.09
N GLN A 629 -14.65 -7.88 16.27
CA GLN A 629 -15.78 -7.00 16.59
C GLN A 629 -16.68 -7.54 17.72
N LEU A 630 -16.45 -8.78 18.16
CA LEU A 630 -17.06 -9.40 19.34
C LEU A 630 -16.09 -9.41 20.53
N GLY A 631 -14.91 -8.79 20.40
CA GLY A 631 -13.85 -8.80 21.42
C GLY A 631 -12.84 -9.94 21.30
N ASP A 632 -12.95 -10.78 20.27
CA ASP A 632 -12.11 -11.96 20.09
C ASP A 632 -11.15 -11.78 18.91
N PHE A 633 -9.90 -11.41 19.23
CA PHE A 633 -8.86 -11.08 18.24
C PHE A 633 -8.11 -12.29 17.69
N SER A 634 -8.55 -13.51 18.03
CA SER A 634 -7.86 -14.72 17.61
C SER A 634 -7.84 -14.85 16.07
N PRO A 635 -6.73 -15.33 15.47
CA PRO A 635 -6.68 -15.61 14.04
C PRO A 635 -7.52 -16.86 13.76
N TYR A 636 -8.66 -16.75 13.07
CA TYR A 636 -9.45 -17.92 12.68
C TYR A 636 -9.35 -18.18 11.19
N VAL A 637 -8.69 -19.29 10.85
CA VAL A 637 -8.69 -19.91 9.53
C VAL A 637 -8.97 -21.39 9.73
N TYR A 638 -9.98 -21.88 9.02
CA TYR A 638 -10.36 -23.29 9.01
C TYR A 638 -10.11 -23.89 7.63
N ARG A 639 -9.66 -25.15 7.60
CA ARG A 639 -9.51 -25.94 6.38
C ARG A 639 -10.42 -27.17 6.46
N THR A 640 -11.09 -27.47 5.35
CA THR A 640 -11.79 -28.73 5.10
C THR A 640 -11.15 -29.45 3.91
N LYS A 641 -11.34 -30.77 3.81
CA LYS A 641 -10.93 -31.61 2.67
C LYS A 641 -12.07 -32.51 2.15
N ASP A 642 -13.30 -32.20 2.56
CA ASP A 642 -14.47 -33.04 2.36
C ASP A 642 -15.75 -32.20 2.22
N TYR A 643 -15.65 -31.08 1.50
CA TYR A 643 -16.79 -30.18 1.27
C TYR A 643 -17.43 -29.66 2.56
N GLY A 644 -16.65 -29.52 3.63
CA GLY A 644 -17.06 -28.91 4.89
C GLY A 644 -17.67 -29.89 5.90
N ASP A 645 -17.68 -31.19 5.61
CA ASP A 645 -18.11 -32.22 6.58
C ASP A 645 -17.21 -32.22 7.83
N ASN A 646 -15.91 -31.98 7.67
CA ASN A 646 -14.95 -31.83 8.77
C ASN A 646 -14.04 -30.61 8.58
N TRP A 647 -13.68 -29.99 9.70
CA TRP A 647 -12.84 -28.79 9.73
C TRP A 647 -11.65 -28.93 10.68
N THR A 648 -10.52 -28.37 10.27
CA THR A 648 -9.32 -28.18 11.10
C THR A 648 -9.00 -26.69 11.17
N ARG A 649 -8.88 -26.13 12.38
CA ARG A 649 -8.37 -24.77 12.56
C ARG A 649 -6.85 -24.77 12.36
N ILE A 650 -6.35 -24.00 11.38
CA ILE A 650 -4.94 -23.96 10.98
C ILE A 650 -4.18 -22.73 11.52
N THR A 651 -4.85 -21.91 12.31
CA THR A 651 -4.26 -20.72 12.95
C THR A 651 -4.55 -20.74 14.45
N THR A 652 -3.61 -21.25 15.22
CA THR A 652 -3.79 -21.50 16.66
C THR A 652 -3.41 -20.30 17.54
N GLY A 653 -2.78 -19.26 16.95
CA GLY A 653 -2.16 -18.16 17.67
C GLY A 653 -0.72 -18.44 18.13
N ASN A 654 -0.26 -19.70 18.03
CA ASN A 654 1.06 -20.14 18.48
C ASN A 654 1.87 -20.85 17.38
N ASN A 655 1.31 -21.02 16.17
CA ASN A 655 1.97 -21.66 15.03
C ASN A 655 2.41 -20.62 13.98
N GLY A 656 2.86 -19.44 14.41
CA GLY A 656 3.41 -18.39 13.55
C GLY A 656 2.58 -17.10 13.48
N ILE A 657 1.28 -17.20 13.22
CA ILE A 657 0.38 -16.03 13.28
C ILE A 657 0.05 -15.72 14.75
N PRO A 658 0.32 -14.50 15.25
CA PRO A 658 0.04 -14.13 16.64
C PRO A 658 -1.45 -14.24 17.03
N ALA A 659 -1.70 -14.53 18.30
CA ALA A 659 -3.05 -14.69 18.84
C ALA A 659 -3.92 -13.42 18.79
N ASP A 660 -3.35 -12.25 18.57
CA ASP A 660 -4.03 -10.96 18.45
C ASP A 660 -4.03 -10.41 17.01
N HIS A 661 -3.82 -11.27 16.00
CA HIS A 661 -3.80 -10.90 14.58
C HIS A 661 -4.98 -11.52 13.82
N PRO A 662 -6.18 -10.92 13.87
CA PRO A 662 -7.33 -11.40 13.09
C PRO A 662 -6.97 -11.57 11.61
N VAL A 663 -7.27 -12.73 11.05
CA VAL A 663 -7.01 -13.04 9.63
C VAL A 663 -8.19 -12.57 8.80
N ARG A 664 -7.93 -11.72 7.80
CA ARG A 664 -8.94 -11.18 6.90
C ARG A 664 -9.08 -12.03 5.65
N VAL A 665 -7.97 -12.49 5.08
CA VAL A 665 -7.96 -13.23 3.81
C VAL A 665 -6.91 -14.34 3.85
N VAL A 666 -7.25 -15.47 3.25
CA VAL A 666 -6.33 -16.57 2.97
C VAL A 666 -6.48 -17.00 1.50
N ARG A 667 -5.36 -17.19 0.79
CA ARG A 667 -5.34 -17.77 -0.57
C ARG A 667 -4.36 -18.93 -0.62
N GLU A 668 -4.70 -19.95 -1.40
CA GLU A 668 -3.77 -21.02 -1.77
C GLU A 668 -3.13 -20.70 -3.12
N ASP A 669 -1.83 -20.93 -3.22
CA ASP A 669 -1.09 -20.68 -4.44
C ASP A 669 -1.53 -21.66 -5.55
N PRO A 670 -1.92 -21.18 -6.74
CA PRO A 670 -2.37 -22.05 -7.83
C PRO A 670 -1.25 -22.88 -8.46
N ASP A 671 0.01 -22.49 -8.29
CA ASP A 671 1.16 -23.18 -8.90
C ASP A 671 1.87 -24.12 -7.91
N ARG A 672 1.68 -23.94 -6.59
CA ARG A 672 2.24 -24.80 -5.53
C ARG A 672 1.20 -25.20 -4.47
N GLU A 673 0.75 -26.46 -4.52
CA GLU A 673 -0.13 -27.04 -3.49
C GLU A 673 0.45 -26.88 -2.08
N GLY A 674 -0.39 -26.44 -1.13
CA GLY A 674 0.01 -26.25 0.27
C GLY A 674 0.80 -24.97 0.56
N LEU A 675 1.15 -24.16 -0.45
CA LEU A 675 1.65 -22.81 -0.22
C LEU A 675 0.47 -21.86 0.00
N LEU A 676 0.39 -21.26 1.19
CA LEU A 676 -0.71 -20.37 1.58
C LEU A 676 -0.20 -18.98 1.92
N TYR A 677 -0.96 -17.96 1.54
CA TYR A 677 -0.76 -16.57 1.94
C TYR A 677 -1.90 -16.11 2.83
N ALA A 678 -1.59 -15.43 3.94
CA ALA A 678 -2.59 -14.90 4.86
C ALA A 678 -2.37 -13.41 5.12
N GLY A 679 -3.41 -12.62 4.87
CA GLY A 679 -3.49 -11.20 5.17
C GLY A 679 -4.28 -10.98 6.45
N THR A 680 -3.74 -10.19 7.37
CA THR A 680 -4.32 -9.96 8.70
C THR A 680 -4.68 -8.49 8.90
N GLU A 681 -5.27 -8.17 10.05
CA GLU A 681 -5.45 -6.79 10.52
C GLU A 681 -4.15 -5.98 10.55
N PHE A 682 -3.00 -6.64 10.71
CA PHE A 682 -1.73 -5.99 11.02
C PHE A 682 -0.56 -6.38 10.10
N GLY A 683 -0.79 -7.14 9.03
CA GLY A 683 0.30 -7.58 8.16
C GLY A 683 0.10 -8.90 7.42
N MET A 684 1.18 -9.39 6.82
CA MET A 684 1.21 -10.57 5.93
C MET A 684 1.99 -11.75 6.51
N PHE A 685 1.48 -12.96 6.24
CA PHE A 685 2.07 -14.24 6.64
C PHE A 685 2.04 -15.24 5.48
N ILE A 686 2.93 -16.23 5.54
CA ILE A 686 3.05 -17.32 4.58
C ILE A 686 3.16 -18.66 5.31
N SER A 687 2.64 -19.71 4.68
CA SER A 687 2.78 -21.10 5.12
C SER A 687 3.25 -21.94 3.94
N PHE A 688 4.28 -22.75 4.13
CA PHE A 688 4.79 -23.69 3.12
C PHE A 688 4.25 -25.12 3.28
N ASP A 689 3.37 -25.37 4.27
CA ASP A 689 2.93 -26.71 4.70
C ASP A 689 1.40 -26.81 4.95
N ALA A 690 0.63 -26.13 4.11
CA ALA A 690 -0.84 -26.09 4.11
C ALA A 690 -1.45 -25.60 5.45
N GLY A 691 -0.76 -24.69 6.12
CA GLY A 691 -1.19 -23.98 7.32
C GLY A 691 -0.79 -24.66 8.62
N THR A 692 0.10 -25.65 8.58
CA THR A 692 0.57 -26.32 9.80
C THR A 692 1.45 -25.35 10.59
N GLN A 693 2.36 -24.65 9.93
CA GLN A 693 3.17 -23.56 10.46
C GLN A 693 3.11 -22.34 9.55
N TRP A 694 3.14 -21.16 10.16
CA TRP A 694 3.17 -19.87 9.49
C TRP A 694 4.44 -19.12 9.87
N GLN A 695 4.86 -18.20 9.01
CA GLN A 695 5.89 -17.22 9.31
C GLN A 695 5.57 -15.89 8.64
N SER A 696 6.26 -14.83 9.05
CA SER A 696 6.02 -13.49 8.50
C SER A 696 6.41 -13.42 7.02
N LEU A 697 5.57 -12.77 6.21
CA LEU A 697 5.88 -12.30 4.86
C LEU A 697 5.74 -10.77 4.82
N GLN A 698 6.09 -10.08 5.90
CA GLN A 698 5.87 -8.64 6.00
C GLN A 698 6.75 -7.86 5.01
N LEU A 699 8.03 -8.23 4.88
CA LEU A 699 9.01 -7.57 4.01
C LEU A 699 8.96 -6.03 4.18
N ASN A 700 8.75 -5.30 3.09
CA ASN A 700 8.59 -3.83 3.08
C ASN A 700 7.12 -3.37 3.09
N LEU A 701 6.14 -4.26 3.26
CA LEU A 701 4.74 -3.86 3.36
C LEU A 701 4.50 -3.09 4.67
N PRO A 702 3.70 -2.01 4.69
CA PRO A 702 3.33 -1.33 5.93
C PRO A 702 2.47 -2.21 6.85
N ALA A 703 2.48 -1.90 8.17
CA ALA A 703 1.54 -2.49 9.12
C ALA A 703 0.15 -1.88 8.93
N THR A 704 -0.68 -2.50 8.10
CA THR A 704 -2.02 -2.06 7.74
C THR A 704 -2.93 -3.29 7.56
N PRO A 705 -4.26 -3.16 7.71
CA PRO A 705 -5.15 -4.24 7.35
C PRO A 705 -5.00 -4.59 5.86
N VAL A 706 -4.72 -5.85 5.58
CA VAL A 706 -4.76 -6.42 4.23
C VAL A 706 -6.19 -6.86 3.99
N SER A 707 -6.94 -6.08 3.20
CA SER A 707 -8.38 -6.26 3.05
C SER A 707 -8.75 -7.43 2.15
N ASP A 708 -7.99 -7.65 1.08
CA ASP A 708 -8.13 -8.79 0.17
C ASP A 708 -6.85 -9.01 -0.66
N MET A 709 -6.72 -10.19 -1.27
CA MET A 709 -5.63 -10.54 -2.18
C MET A 709 -6.05 -11.48 -3.31
N LYS A 710 -5.32 -11.41 -4.44
CA LYS A 710 -5.46 -12.28 -5.61
C LYS A 710 -4.07 -12.71 -6.10
N ILE A 711 -4.00 -13.88 -6.71
CA ILE A 711 -2.78 -14.36 -7.39
C ILE A 711 -3.06 -14.35 -8.89
N VAL A 712 -2.21 -13.67 -9.65
CA VAL A 712 -2.34 -13.56 -11.11
C VAL A 712 -0.96 -13.54 -11.73
N SER A 713 -0.74 -14.42 -12.71
CA SER A 713 0.54 -14.47 -13.46
C SER A 713 1.77 -14.52 -12.53
N GLN A 714 1.70 -15.31 -11.45
CA GLN A 714 2.75 -15.42 -10.42
C GLN A 714 3.09 -14.09 -9.72
N ASP A 715 2.15 -13.16 -9.67
CA ASP A 715 2.19 -11.98 -8.81
C ASP A 715 1.15 -12.14 -7.70
N LEU A 716 1.50 -11.73 -6.47
CA LEU A 716 0.54 -11.60 -5.37
C LEU A 716 0.09 -10.14 -5.30
N VAL A 717 -1.18 -9.92 -5.61
CA VAL A 717 -1.84 -8.61 -5.63
C VAL A 717 -2.62 -8.40 -4.36
N LEU A 718 -2.45 -7.25 -3.72
CA LEU A 718 -3.08 -6.90 -2.44
C LEU A 718 -3.88 -5.60 -2.55
N SER A 719 -5.01 -5.55 -1.85
CA SER A 719 -5.63 -4.30 -1.40
C SER A 719 -5.39 -4.11 0.08
N THR A 720 -5.32 -2.84 0.51
CA THR A 720 -5.13 -2.48 1.92
C THR A 720 -6.12 -1.42 2.35
N MET A 721 -6.48 -1.43 3.63
CA MET A 721 -7.32 -0.42 4.24
C MET A 721 -6.48 0.76 4.73
N GLY A 722 -5.91 1.54 3.80
CA GLY A 722 -5.18 2.78 4.14
C GLY A 722 -3.84 2.97 3.45
N ARG A 723 -3.38 2.05 2.59
CA ARG A 723 -2.14 2.17 1.80
C ARG A 723 -2.32 1.80 0.32
N GLY A 724 -3.56 1.77 -0.18
CA GLY A 724 -3.88 1.45 -1.57
C GLY A 724 -3.53 0.02 -1.98
N PHE A 725 -3.24 -0.18 -3.27
CA PHE A 725 -2.84 -1.45 -3.86
C PHE A 725 -1.34 -1.72 -3.78
N TRP A 726 -0.99 -2.99 -3.61
CA TRP A 726 0.40 -3.47 -3.62
C TRP A 726 0.55 -4.74 -4.46
N ILE A 727 1.74 -4.96 -5.01
CA ILE A 727 2.07 -6.18 -5.76
C ILE A 727 3.41 -6.73 -5.28
N LEU A 728 3.43 -7.96 -4.76
CA LEU A 728 4.65 -8.75 -4.65
C LEU A 728 4.90 -9.40 -6.01
N TYR A 729 5.90 -8.89 -6.71
CA TYR A 729 6.18 -9.28 -8.08
C TYR A 729 7.04 -10.55 -8.12
N ASN A 730 6.63 -11.51 -8.95
CA ASN A 730 7.30 -12.79 -9.20
C ASN A 730 7.44 -13.68 -7.95
N LEU A 731 6.50 -14.62 -7.79
CA LEU A 731 6.42 -15.58 -6.69
C LEU A 731 7.32 -16.81 -6.86
N LEU A 732 7.97 -17.01 -8.01
CA LEU A 732 8.82 -18.18 -8.27
C LEU A 732 9.84 -18.49 -7.16
N PRO A 733 10.54 -17.50 -6.55
CA PRO A 733 11.43 -17.78 -5.43
C PRO A 733 10.72 -18.46 -4.25
N LEU A 734 9.47 -18.08 -3.95
CA LEU A 734 8.66 -18.71 -2.90
C LEU A 734 8.19 -20.10 -3.31
N HIS A 735 7.94 -20.35 -4.60
CA HIS A 735 7.61 -21.68 -5.11
C HIS A 735 8.77 -22.67 -4.93
N GLU A 736 10.01 -22.20 -5.02
CA GLU A 736 11.21 -23.03 -4.90
C GLU A 736 11.74 -23.19 -3.46
N VAL A 737 11.28 -22.39 -2.49
CA VAL A 737 11.73 -22.57 -1.09
C VAL A 737 11.41 -24.00 -0.60
N SER A 738 12.46 -24.74 -0.29
CA SER A 738 12.43 -26.13 0.21
C SER A 738 13.63 -26.42 1.12
N ASP A 739 13.63 -27.59 1.77
CA ASP A 739 14.76 -28.06 2.59
C ASP A 739 16.05 -28.18 1.77
N GLU A 740 15.95 -28.60 0.49
CA GLU A 740 17.09 -28.71 -0.41
C GLU A 740 17.71 -27.34 -0.72
N VAL A 741 16.89 -26.33 -1.01
CA VAL A 741 17.37 -24.96 -1.28
C VAL A 741 17.94 -24.35 0.00
N ALA A 742 17.28 -24.56 1.15
CA ALA A 742 17.76 -24.07 2.45
C ALA A 742 19.13 -24.67 2.85
N ALA A 743 19.41 -25.91 2.43
CA ALA A 743 20.70 -26.56 2.66
C ALA A 743 21.77 -26.23 1.60
N SER A 744 21.42 -25.50 0.54
CA SER A 744 22.36 -25.14 -0.53
C SER A 744 23.26 -23.96 -0.12
N GLU A 745 24.50 -23.97 -0.60
CA GLU A 745 25.42 -22.82 -0.45
C GLU A 745 25.10 -21.69 -1.46
N VAL A 746 24.65 -22.08 -2.65
CA VAL A 746 24.27 -21.19 -3.75
C VAL A 746 23.08 -21.82 -4.48
N HIS A 747 22.07 -21.01 -4.80
CA HIS A 747 20.93 -21.42 -5.61
C HIS A 747 20.59 -20.35 -6.66
N LEU A 748 20.34 -20.76 -7.89
CA LEU A 748 19.77 -19.90 -8.93
C LEU A 748 18.30 -20.28 -9.11
N TYR A 749 17.40 -19.35 -8.83
CA TYR A 749 15.96 -19.57 -9.00
C TYR A 749 15.58 -19.58 -10.49
N GLU A 750 14.43 -20.16 -10.80
CA GLU A 750 13.79 -20.08 -12.10
C GLU A 750 13.50 -18.63 -12.49
N VAL A 751 13.63 -18.37 -13.78
CA VAL A 751 13.43 -17.02 -14.35
C VAL A 751 12.08 -16.98 -15.03
N ARG A 752 11.17 -16.13 -14.53
CA ARG A 752 9.87 -15.89 -15.18
C ARG A 752 10.08 -15.30 -16.57
N ASP A 753 9.33 -15.82 -17.54
CA ASP A 753 9.32 -15.34 -18.92
C ASP A 753 9.01 -13.83 -18.99
N PRO A 754 9.97 -12.99 -19.41
CA PRO A 754 9.77 -11.55 -19.46
C PRO A 754 9.21 -11.11 -20.81
N TYR A 755 8.30 -10.13 -20.78
CA TYR A 755 7.87 -9.44 -21.98
C TYR A 755 8.91 -8.41 -22.45
N ARG A 756 9.11 -8.36 -23.77
CA ARG A 756 9.94 -7.36 -24.46
C ARG A 756 9.22 -6.00 -24.52
N LEU A 757 9.24 -5.26 -23.41
CA LEU A 757 8.54 -3.97 -23.29
C LEU A 757 9.47 -2.77 -23.45
N TYR A 758 9.08 -1.79 -24.27
CA TYR A 758 9.67 -0.46 -24.23
C TYR A 758 8.98 0.37 -23.15
N ALA A 759 9.60 0.46 -21.97
CA ALA A 759 9.08 1.34 -20.92
C ALA A 759 8.94 2.78 -21.40
N ALA A 760 7.87 3.44 -20.94
CA ALA A 760 7.85 4.89 -20.81
C ALA A 760 9.06 5.31 -19.96
N ARG A 761 10.19 5.70 -20.59
CA ARG A 761 11.43 6.04 -19.83
C ARG A 761 11.11 6.97 -18.66
N ARG A 762 11.41 6.50 -17.46
CA ARG A 762 11.36 7.32 -16.24
C ARG A 762 12.46 8.37 -16.32
N PHE A 763 12.10 9.62 -16.03
CA PHE A 763 13.06 10.72 -15.96
C PHE A 763 13.63 10.92 -14.55
N ARG A 764 13.02 10.29 -13.54
CA ARG A 764 13.42 10.33 -12.12
C ARG A 764 12.91 9.09 -11.37
N ASP A 765 13.43 8.89 -10.17
CA ASP A 765 12.86 7.98 -9.18
C ASP A 765 11.45 8.42 -8.78
N PRO A 766 10.54 7.48 -8.48
CA PRO A 766 9.18 7.81 -8.07
C PRO A 766 9.19 8.68 -6.81
N GLY A 767 8.31 9.68 -6.79
CA GLY A 767 7.98 10.42 -5.57
C GLY A 767 7.36 9.50 -4.50
N PRO A 768 7.24 9.97 -3.25
CA PRO A 768 6.66 9.18 -2.15
C PRO A 768 5.21 8.75 -2.40
N ASP A 769 4.50 9.50 -3.24
CA ASP A 769 3.13 9.24 -3.66
C ASP A 769 3.04 8.46 -4.97
N GLU A 770 4.12 8.31 -5.74
CA GLU A 770 4.07 7.74 -7.09
C GLU A 770 4.11 6.20 -7.10
N PRO A 771 3.33 5.52 -7.98
CA PRO A 771 3.39 4.07 -8.17
C PRO A 771 4.78 3.56 -8.54
N GLN A 772 5.16 2.47 -7.90
CA GLN A 772 6.45 1.79 -8.04
C GLN A 772 6.40 0.72 -9.12
N TYR A 773 6.36 1.13 -10.39
CA TYR A 773 6.57 0.19 -11.51
C TYR A 773 8.02 -0.31 -11.61
N PRO A 774 8.24 -1.59 -11.95
CA PRO A 774 9.56 -2.15 -12.12
C PRO A 774 10.13 -1.72 -13.48
N SER A 775 11.46 -1.67 -13.60
CA SER A 775 12.10 -1.62 -14.91
C SER A 775 11.79 -2.91 -15.69
N PRO A 776 11.36 -2.84 -16.96
CA PRO A 776 11.13 -4.04 -17.76
C PRO A 776 12.39 -4.90 -17.86
N GLY A 777 12.20 -6.22 -17.89
CA GLY A 777 13.25 -7.17 -18.18
C GLY A 777 13.17 -8.47 -17.38
N ALA A 778 14.10 -9.38 -17.63
CA ALA A 778 14.19 -10.65 -16.92
C ALA A 778 14.66 -10.42 -15.49
N ARG A 779 13.91 -10.93 -14.51
CA ARG A 779 14.37 -10.99 -13.12
C ARG A 779 15.08 -12.30 -12.90
N VAL A 780 16.38 -12.21 -12.62
CA VAL A 780 17.24 -13.34 -12.28
C VAL A 780 17.50 -13.25 -10.79
N ASP A 781 16.82 -14.12 -10.05
CA ASP A 781 16.90 -14.19 -8.59
C ASP A 781 17.91 -15.29 -8.21
N TYR A 782 18.74 -15.08 -7.20
CA TYR A 782 19.68 -16.08 -6.68
C TYR A 782 19.95 -15.93 -5.19
N TYR A 783 20.32 -17.01 -4.52
CA TYR A 783 20.62 -17.05 -3.10
C TYR A 783 22.09 -17.42 -2.85
N LEU A 784 22.69 -16.76 -1.85
CA LEU A 784 24.03 -17.04 -1.34
C LEU A 784 23.97 -17.26 0.17
N ALA A 785 24.30 -18.46 0.65
CA ALA A 785 24.27 -18.76 2.10
C ALA A 785 25.30 -17.94 2.89
N SER A 786 26.41 -17.57 2.26
CA SER A 786 27.44 -16.69 2.79
C SER A 786 28.08 -15.87 1.67
N GLU A 787 28.77 -14.78 2.01
CA GLU A 787 29.51 -13.99 1.02
C GLU A 787 30.67 -14.82 0.43
N PRO A 788 30.66 -15.13 -0.89
CA PRO A 788 31.69 -15.93 -1.50
C PRO A 788 32.99 -15.12 -1.67
N SER A 789 34.12 -15.80 -1.46
CA SER A 789 35.45 -15.20 -1.70
C SER A 789 35.78 -15.01 -3.19
N GLY A 790 35.12 -15.77 -4.07
CA GLY A 790 35.30 -15.72 -5.52
C GLY A 790 34.35 -14.76 -6.24
N GLU A 791 34.51 -14.67 -7.56
CA GLU A 791 33.60 -13.95 -8.44
C GLU A 791 32.23 -14.66 -8.49
N VAL A 792 31.15 -13.88 -8.33
CA VAL A 792 29.79 -14.26 -8.73
C VAL A 792 29.60 -13.77 -10.16
N ARG A 793 29.31 -14.68 -11.08
CA ARG A 793 29.19 -14.38 -12.51
C ARG A 793 27.86 -14.88 -13.05
N LEU A 794 27.10 -13.98 -13.67
CA LEU A 794 25.85 -14.30 -14.38
C LEU A 794 26.04 -14.10 -15.88
N GLU A 795 25.74 -15.12 -16.67
CA GLU A 795 25.81 -15.08 -18.13
C GLU A 795 24.46 -15.38 -18.73
N ILE A 796 24.01 -14.52 -19.63
CA ILE A 796 22.81 -14.73 -20.44
C ILE A 796 23.24 -15.34 -21.77
N LEU A 797 22.68 -16.50 -22.10
CA LEU A 797 23.00 -17.26 -23.30
C LEU A 797 21.79 -17.28 -24.24
N ASN A 798 22.03 -17.28 -25.56
CA ASN A 798 21.00 -17.55 -26.55
C ASN A 798 20.74 -19.06 -26.68
N ALA A 799 19.79 -19.46 -27.53
CA ALA A 799 19.47 -20.86 -27.82
C ALA A 799 20.65 -21.71 -28.37
N ASN A 800 21.70 -21.09 -28.91
CA ASN A 800 22.91 -21.79 -29.39
C ASN A 800 23.99 -21.94 -28.31
N GLY A 801 23.78 -21.37 -27.11
CA GLY A 801 24.77 -21.32 -26.03
C GLY A 801 25.77 -20.16 -26.15
N ASP A 802 25.57 -19.22 -27.08
CA ASP A 802 26.44 -18.04 -27.20
C ASP A 802 26.10 -17.01 -26.12
N VAL A 803 27.13 -16.40 -25.53
CA VAL A 803 26.96 -15.33 -24.53
C VAL A 803 26.41 -14.06 -25.19
N VAL A 804 25.22 -13.67 -24.76
CA VAL A 804 24.52 -12.43 -25.15
C VAL A 804 24.99 -11.27 -24.29
N ARG A 805 25.08 -11.49 -22.97
CA ARG A 805 25.46 -10.51 -21.95
C ARG A 805 26.03 -11.23 -20.73
N ALA A 806 26.96 -10.60 -20.01
CA ALA A 806 27.53 -11.13 -18.78
C ALA A 806 27.62 -10.05 -17.70
N PHE A 807 27.45 -10.46 -16.45
CA PHE A 807 27.47 -9.62 -15.25
C PHE A 807 28.40 -10.27 -14.22
N SER A 808 29.09 -9.45 -13.45
CA SER A 808 30.11 -9.90 -12.51
C SER A 808 30.03 -9.12 -11.21
N SER A 809 30.31 -9.76 -10.09
CA SER A 809 30.55 -9.07 -8.81
C SER A 809 31.88 -8.33 -8.80
N GLU A 810 32.80 -8.67 -9.70
CA GLU A 810 34.11 -8.03 -9.81
C GLU A 810 34.10 -6.91 -10.85
N GLN A 811 34.94 -5.90 -10.64
CA GLN A 811 35.04 -4.81 -11.60
C GLN A 811 35.72 -5.27 -12.88
N ALA A 812 35.16 -4.89 -14.04
CA ALA A 812 35.79 -5.16 -15.32
C ALA A 812 37.21 -4.54 -15.35
N LYS A 813 38.23 -5.39 -15.52
CA LYS A 813 39.64 -5.01 -15.30
C LYS A 813 40.25 -4.11 -16.39
N SER A 814 39.61 -3.95 -17.56
CA SER A 814 39.95 -2.88 -18.53
C SER A 814 38.92 -2.76 -19.67
N ALA A 815 38.87 -1.59 -20.30
CA ALA A 815 38.28 -1.44 -21.62
C ALA A 815 39.29 -2.01 -22.64
N ILE A 816 39.02 -3.24 -23.13
CA ILE A 816 39.61 -3.91 -24.31
C ILE A 816 41.02 -3.45 -24.73
N GLN A 817 42.01 -4.35 -24.67
CA GLN A 817 43.31 -4.13 -25.32
C GLN A 817 43.13 -3.88 -26.83
N PHE A 818 43.66 -2.76 -27.32
CA PHE A 818 43.67 -2.44 -28.74
C PHE A 818 44.55 -3.45 -29.47
N SER A 819 44.02 -4.11 -30.51
CA SER A 819 44.87 -4.85 -31.47
C SER A 819 45.44 -3.87 -32.51
N ASP A 820 46.49 -4.25 -33.23
CA ASP A 820 47.08 -3.40 -34.27
C ASP A 820 46.07 -3.05 -35.39
N SER A 821 45.11 -3.93 -35.69
CA SER A 821 44.04 -3.69 -36.68
C SER A 821 42.72 -3.27 -36.02
N ILE A 822 42.04 -2.22 -36.51
CA ILE A 822 40.75 -1.82 -35.92
C ILE A 822 39.65 -2.88 -36.19
N ARG A 823 39.79 -3.62 -37.30
CA ARG A 823 38.78 -4.58 -37.78
C ARG A 823 38.94 -6.04 -37.34
N MET A 824 40.11 -6.46 -36.84
CA MET A 824 40.36 -7.87 -36.49
C MET A 824 40.57 -8.12 -34.99
N GLY A 825 40.22 -7.18 -34.13
CA GLY A 825 40.26 -7.39 -32.68
C GLY A 825 39.20 -8.40 -32.24
N ASN A 826 39.61 -9.49 -31.60
CA ASN A 826 38.71 -10.38 -30.89
C ASN A 826 38.34 -9.72 -29.55
N TRP A 827 37.47 -8.71 -29.59
CA TRP A 827 37.05 -7.96 -28.41
C TRP A 827 35.68 -8.42 -27.92
N SER A 828 35.54 -8.57 -26.60
CA SER A 828 34.27 -8.96 -25.96
C SER A 828 33.74 -7.82 -25.09
N LEU A 829 32.51 -7.37 -25.37
CA LEU A 829 31.78 -6.40 -24.55
C LEU A 829 30.79 -7.05 -23.58
N ALA A 830 30.83 -8.37 -23.40
CA ALA A 830 29.80 -9.09 -22.65
C ALA A 830 29.56 -8.50 -21.25
N GLY A 831 30.61 -8.10 -20.53
CA GLY A 831 30.53 -7.46 -19.20
C GLY A 831 30.99 -5.99 -19.14
N ALA A 832 31.09 -5.30 -20.28
CA ALA A 832 31.45 -3.88 -20.29
C ALA A 832 30.22 -3.00 -20.00
N GLY A 833 30.39 -2.00 -19.12
CA GLY A 833 29.35 -1.03 -18.77
C GLY A 833 28.11 -1.65 -18.12
N THR A 834 28.23 -2.84 -17.55
CA THR A 834 27.14 -3.51 -16.83
C THR A 834 27.15 -3.15 -15.34
N PRO A 835 25.98 -3.16 -14.68
CA PRO A 835 25.93 -3.11 -13.22
C PRO A 835 26.67 -4.30 -12.60
N GLN A 836 27.31 -4.06 -11.46
CA GLN A 836 27.95 -5.13 -10.69
C GLN A 836 26.90 -5.99 -9.97
N LEU A 837 27.17 -7.29 -9.85
CA LEU A 837 26.34 -8.19 -9.05
C LEU A 837 26.68 -8.04 -7.57
N PRO A 838 25.69 -7.92 -6.67
CA PRO A 838 25.95 -8.07 -5.24
C PRO A 838 26.46 -9.48 -4.92
N LYS A 839 27.21 -9.61 -3.83
CA LYS A 839 27.71 -10.91 -3.35
C LYS A 839 27.58 -11.08 -1.84
N THR A 840 26.82 -10.23 -1.17
CA THR A 840 26.56 -10.41 0.27
C THR A 840 25.74 -11.68 0.51
N ALA A 841 25.70 -12.18 1.75
CA ALA A 841 24.82 -13.30 2.09
C ALA A 841 23.34 -12.91 1.91
N GLY A 842 22.48 -13.88 1.59
CA GLY A 842 21.04 -13.71 1.38
C GLY A 842 20.60 -13.82 -0.08
N MET A 843 19.31 -13.58 -0.30
CA MET A 843 18.68 -13.55 -1.62
C MET A 843 19.01 -12.24 -2.34
N HIS A 844 19.28 -12.33 -3.64
CA HIS A 844 19.55 -11.23 -4.55
C HIS A 844 18.60 -11.27 -5.75
N ARG A 845 18.17 -10.09 -6.18
CA ARG A 845 17.32 -9.91 -7.36
C ARG A 845 18.03 -9.03 -8.38
N PHE A 846 18.36 -9.61 -9.53
CA PHE A 846 19.03 -8.90 -10.63
C PHE A 846 18.10 -8.72 -11.83
N ALA A 847 18.08 -7.52 -12.42
CA ALA A 847 17.26 -7.21 -13.59
C ALA A 847 18.11 -7.11 -14.86
N TRP A 848 17.99 -8.10 -15.75
CA TRP A 848 18.53 -7.96 -17.11
C TRP A 848 17.53 -7.22 -17.99
N ASP A 849 17.94 -6.06 -18.51
CA ASP A 849 17.15 -5.16 -19.37
C ASP A 849 16.83 -5.71 -20.78
N LEU A 850 17.05 -7.01 -21.00
CA LEU A 850 16.86 -7.72 -22.26
C LEU A 850 17.72 -7.18 -23.39
N ARG A 851 18.89 -6.58 -23.10
CA ARG A 851 19.79 -6.02 -24.13
C ARG A 851 21.05 -6.85 -24.34
N HIS A 852 21.48 -6.88 -25.60
CA HIS A 852 22.85 -7.18 -25.96
C HIS A 852 23.81 -6.12 -25.37
N ALA A 853 25.11 -6.37 -25.47
CA ALA A 853 26.08 -5.29 -25.31
C ALA A 853 25.88 -4.18 -26.37
N GLY A 854 25.93 -2.93 -25.91
CA GLY A 854 25.93 -1.74 -26.75
C GLY A 854 27.29 -1.44 -27.38
N PRO A 855 27.43 -0.28 -28.04
CA PRO A 855 28.67 0.08 -28.73
C PRO A 855 29.82 0.32 -27.75
N TRP A 856 31.04 0.09 -28.21
CA TRP A 856 32.26 0.43 -27.46
C TRP A 856 32.33 1.93 -27.13
N SER A 857 32.96 2.29 -26.02
CA SER A 857 33.35 3.65 -25.64
C SER A 857 34.70 3.63 -24.93
N GLN A 858 35.45 4.73 -25.04
CA GLN A 858 36.70 4.91 -24.28
C GLN A 858 36.44 4.98 -22.77
N SER A 859 35.26 5.43 -22.36
CA SER A 859 34.81 5.32 -20.97
C SER A 859 34.29 3.91 -20.69
N LEU A 860 34.93 3.20 -19.76
CA LEU A 860 34.53 1.84 -19.35
C LEU A 860 33.08 1.77 -18.86
N GLN A 861 32.60 2.82 -18.18
CA GLN A 861 31.21 2.90 -17.70
C GLN A 861 30.20 3.05 -18.84
N GLN A 862 30.58 3.68 -19.96
CA GLN A 862 29.70 3.88 -21.11
C GLN A 862 29.82 2.76 -22.15
N SER A 863 30.96 2.09 -22.20
CA SER A 863 31.27 1.04 -23.17
C SER A 863 30.36 -0.16 -22.97
N GLY A 864 29.69 -0.63 -24.02
CA GLY A 864 28.77 -1.76 -23.91
C GLY A 864 27.41 -1.42 -23.28
N GLY A 865 27.16 -0.18 -22.84
CA GLY A 865 25.85 0.24 -22.35
C GLY A 865 24.83 0.50 -23.47
N ASN A 866 23.52 0.40 -23.16
CA ASN A 866 22.41 0.70 -24.08
C ASN A 866 22.42 -0.08 -25.41
N GLY A 867 22.64 -1.40 -25.37
CA GLY A 867 22.58 -2.26 -26.54
C GLY A 867 21.18 -2.41 -27.17
N PRO A 868 21.06 -2.98 -28.38
CA PRO A 868 19.76 -3.35 -28.91
C PRO A 868 19.15 -4.44 -28.01
N MET A 869 17.82 -4.40 -27.83
CA MET A 869 17.13 -5.46 -27.11
C MET A 869 17.16 -6.77 -27.91
N VAL A 870 17.12 -7.91 -27.24
CA VAL A 870 17.19 -9.24 -27.84
C VAL A 870 15.88 -9.67 -28.52
N VAL A 871 15.96 -10.48 -29.57
CA VAL A 871 14.76 -11.02 -30.24
C VAL A 871 13.94 -11.89 -29.27
N PRO A 872 12.59 -11.83 -29.30
CA PRO A 872 11.76 -12.82 -28.61
C PRO A 872 12.16 -14.28 -28.94
N GLY A 873 12.15 -15.15 -27.94
CA GLY A 873 12.55 -16.56 -28.03
C GLY A 873 13.33 -17.06 -26.82
N LEU A 874 13.93 -18.25 -26.94
CA LEU A 874 14.57 -18.96 -25.84
C LEU A 874 15.96 -18.42 -25.46
N TYR A 875 16.18 -18.23 -24.16
CA TYR A 875 17.44 -17.85 -23.54
C TYR A 875 17.73 -18.70 -22.30
N GLN A 876 18.96 -18.59 -21.79
CA GLN A 876 19.37 -19.24 -20.55
C GLN A 876 20.10 -18.25 -19.66
N ALA A 877 19.89 -18.35 -18.34
CA ALA A 877 20.70 -17.69 -17.33
C ALA A 877 21.64 -18.72 -16.69
N ARG A 878 22.94 -18.47 -16.76
CA ARG A 878 23.99 -19.28 -16.12
C ARG A 878 24.62 -18.48 -14.98
N LEU A 879 24.44 -18.93 -13.75
CA LEU A 879 25.14 -18.39 -12.58
C LEU A 879 26.32 -19.28 -12.22
N SER A 880 27.47 -18.68 -11.95
CA SER A 880 28.70 -19.38 -11.55
C SER A 880 29.32 -18.70 -10.32
N VAL A 881 29.73 -19.51 -9.33
CA VAL A 881 30.41 -19.09 -8.11
C VAL A 881 31.55 -20.06 -7.82
N GLY A 882 32.80 -19.64 -8.04
CA GLY A 882 33.95 -20.54 -7.96
C GLY A 882 33.86 -21.69 -8.95
N SER A 883 33.81 -22.94 -8.46
CA SER A 883 33.61 -24.13 -9.30
C SER A 883 32.14 -24.55 -9.46
N TRP A 884 31.22 -23.93 -8.72
CA TRP A 884 29.80 -24.21 -8.80
C TRP A 884 29.18 -23.43 -9.97
N SER A 885 28.23 -24.04 -10.68
CA SER A 885 27.43 -23.36 -11.70
C SER A 885 26.07 -24.01 -11.89
N GLN A 886 25.05 -23.21 -12.14
CA GLN A 886 23.69 -23.65 -12.49
C GLN A 886 23.19 -22.90 -13.73
N VAL A 887 22.36 -23.55 -14.54
CA VAL A 887 21.72 -22.98 -15.73
C VAL A 887 20.22 -23.16 -15.62
N VAL A 888 19.47 -22.08 -15.84
CA VAL A 888 18.00 -22.09 -15.95
C VAL A 888 17.60 -21.51 -17.32
N SER A 889 16.53 -22.02 -17.92
CA SER A 889 16.05 -21.57 -19.24
C SER A 889 14.77 -20.74 -19.08
N PHE A 890 14.56 -19.77 -19.96
CA PHE A 890 13.36 -18.92 -19.99
C PHE A 890 13.12 -18.38 -21.42
N GLU A 891 11.90 -17.96 -21.70
CA GLU A 891 11.50 -17.39 -22.99
C GLU A 891 11.23 -15.88 -22.88
N VAL A 892 11.88 -15.10 -23.74
CA VAL A 892 11.53 -13.67 -23.91
C VAL A 892 10.33 -13.57 -24.82
N LEU A 893 9.20 -13.07 -24.29
CA LEU A 893 7.94 -12.96 -25.02
C LEU A 893 7.81 -11.60 -25.73
N MET A 894 7.05 -11.56 -26.83
CA MET A 894 6.70 -10.31 -27.50
C MET A 894 5.62 -9.56 -26.70
N ASP A 895 5.54 -8.23 -26.80
CA ASP A 895 4.47 -7.45 -26.17
C ASP A 895 3.11 -7.89 -26.74
N PRO A 896 2.18 -8.46 -25.92
CA PRO A 896 0.91 -9.01 -26.40
C PRO A 896 0.07 -8.00 -27.18
N ARG A 897 0.19 -6.72 -26.83
CA ARG A 897 -0.57 -5.63 -27.49
C ARG A 897 -0.08 -5.39 -28.92
N ILE A 898 1.22 -5.59 -29.16
CA ILE A 898 1.81 -5.47 -30.50
C ILE A 898 1.48 -6.70 -31.33
N GLU A 899 1.47 -7.88 -30.72
CA GLU A 899 1.02 -9.11 -31.39
C GLU A 899 -0.45 -9.03 -31.81
N GLU A 900 -1.33 -8.51 -30.94
CA GLU A 900 -2.74 -8.30 -31.23
C GLU A 900 -2.96 -7.27 -32.36
N GLU A 901 -2.19 -6.17 -32.37
CA GLU A 901 -2.22 -5.18 -33.46
C GLU A 901 -1.80 -5.81 -34.81
N GLY A 902 -0.87 -6.76 -34.79
CA GLY A 902 -0.42 -7.54 -35.94
C GLY A 902 0.44 -6.78 -36.96
N THR A 903 0.79 -5.52 -36.70
CA THR A 903 1.58 -4.68 -37.64
C THR A 903 3.08 -4.98 -37.60
N VAL A 904 3.58 -5.54 -36.50
CA VAL A 904 4.98 -5.93 -36.33
C VAL A 904 5.06 -7.39 -35.90
N THR A 905 5.83 -8.20 -36.64
CA THR A 905 6.04 -9.62 -36.38
C THR A 905 7.40 -9.89 -35.74
N VAL A 906 7.59 -11.07 -35.14
CA VAL A 906 8.89 -11.54 -34.64
C VAL A 906 9.97 -11.51 -35.75
N ALA A 907 9.61 -11.83 -37.00
CA ALA A 907 10.53 -11.74 -38.13
C ALA A 907 10.99 -10.31 -38.44
N ASN A 908 10.09 -9.32 -38.27
CA ASN A 908 10.45 -7.90 -38.38
C ASN A 908 11.45 -7.50 -37.29
N VAL A 909 11.20 -7.93 -36.04
CA VAL A 909 12.10 -7.70 -34.90
C VAL A 909 13.45 -8.40 -35.11
N GLN A 910 13.48 -9.61 -35.67
CA GLN A 910 14.73 -10.30 -36.03
C GLN A 910 15.55 -9.49 -37.02
N ALA A 911 14.93 -8.99 -38.10
CA ALA A 911 15.60 -8.14 -39.08
C ALA A 911 16.13 -6.84 -38.46
N GLN A 912 15.34 -6.24 -37.55
CA GLN A 912 15.72 -5.05 -36.80
C GLN A 912 16.91 -5.27 -35.88
N VAL A 913 16.89 -6.32 -35.06
CA VAL A 913 17.97 -6.61 -34.12
C VAL A 913 19.25 -6.92 -34.89
N LYS A 914 19.17 -7.68 -35.99
CA LYS A 914 20.32 -7.93 -36.86
C LYS A 914 20.93 -6.62 -37.38
N LEU A 915 20.12 -5.74 -37.99
CA LEU A 915 20.60 -4.46 -38.49
C LEU A 915 21.16 -3.57 -37.36
N SER A 916 20.52 -3.58 -36.19
CA SER A 916 20.98 -2.81 -35.03
C SER A 916 22.32 -3.27 -34.52
N LEU A 917 22.60 -4.58 -34.52
CA LEU A 917 23.90 -5.16 -34.17
C LEU A 917 24.96 -4.80 -35.21
N ASP A 918 24.62 -4.84 -36.49
CA ASP A 918 25.49 -4.43 -37.59
C ASP A 918 25.89 -2.93 -37.44
N VAL A 919 24.92 -2.04 -37.19
CA VAL A 919 25.16 -0.60 -36.93
C VAL A 919 25.94 -0.39 -35.62
N ARG A 920 25.66 -1.17 -34.56
CA ARG A 920 26.39 -1.12 -33.28
C ARG A 920 27.87 -1.46 -33.46
N ASN A 921 28.17 -2.46 -34.28
CA ASN A 921 29.55 -2.84 -34.60
C ASN A 921 30.26 -1.74 -35.37
N ALA A 922 29.64 -1.19 -36.42
CA ALA A 922 30.18 -0.06 -37.17
C ALA A 922 30.43 1.17 -36.28
N LEU A 923 29.51 1.48 -35.34
CA LEU A 923 29.69 2.56 -34.38
C LEU A 923 30.86 2.29 -33.41
N SER A 924 31.05 1.04 -32.99
CA SER A 924 32.18 0.64 -32.14
C SER A 924 33.50 0.80 -32.89
N ASP A 925 33.58 0.32 -34.12
CA ASP A 925 34.73 0.45 -35.00
C ASP A 925 35.07 1.93 -35.27
N ALA A 926 34.06 2.77 -35.50
CA ALA A 926 34.26 4.21 -35.68
C ALA A 926 34.84 4.88 -34.42
N ARG A 927 34.35 4.53 -33.23
CA ARG A 927 34.88 5.07 -31.96
C ARG A 927 36.27 4.54 -31.65
N LEU A 928 36.55 3.27 -31.94
CA LEU A 928 37.88 2.68 -31.81
C LEU A 928 38.87 3.35 -32.76
N ALA A 929 38.45 3.66 -34.00
CA ALA A 929 39.26 4.42 -34.95
C ALA A 929 39.62 5.81 -34.42
N VAL A 930 38.65 6.52 -33.82
CA VAL A 930 38.91 7.81 -33.17
C VAL A 930 39.89 7.67 -32.00
N ALA A 931 39.72 6.66 -31.15
CA ALA A 931 40.62 6.45 -30.00
C ALA A 931 42.06 6.15 -30.44
N LYS A 932 42.25 5.30 -31.46
CA LYS A 932 43.59 5.05 -32.05
C LYS A 932 44.17 6.29 -32.71
N LEU A 933 43.34 7.08 -33.38
CA LEU A 933 43.77 8.33 -34.01
C LEU A 933 44.24 9.32 -32.95
N ASP A 934 43.47 9.51 -31.86
CA ASP A 934 43.84 10.41 -30.76
C ASP A 934 45.15 9.93 -30.06
N GLU A 935 45.37 8.62 -29.94
CA GLU A 935 46.63 8.04 -29.43
C GLU A 935 47.82 8.32 -30.37
N ALA A 936 47.65 8.09 -31.67
CA ALA A 936 48.69 8.33 -32.67
C ALA A 936 49.06 9.82 -32.77
N GLN A 937 48.07 10.72 -32.66
CA GLN A 937 48.30 12.16 -32.68
C GLN A 937 49.26 12.61 -31.57
N ALA A 938 49.20 12.01 -30.38
CA ALA A 938 50.04 12.42 -29.25
C ALA A 938 51.56 12.33 -29.54
N ASN A 939 51.98 11.52 -30.53
CA ASN A 939 53.39 11.19 -30.79
C ASN A 939 53.82 11.34 -32.27
N SER A 940 53.04 12.05 -33.12
CA SER A 940 53.26 12.11 -34.57
C SER A 940 54.01 13.37 -35.06
N PRO A 941 54.90 13.25 -36.08
CA PRO A 941 55.45 14.40 -36.82
C PRO A 941 54.35 15.23 -37.53
N ASP A 942 54.64 16.50 -37.89
CA ASP A 942 53.66 17.47 -38.41
C ASP A 942 52.90 17.00 -39.67
N ASP A 943 53.55 16.26 -40.56
CA ASP A 943 52.96 15.73 -41.81
C ASP A 943 51.99 14.56 -41.56
N VAL A 944 52.37 13.65 -40.65
CA VAL A 944 51.49 12.57 -40.17
C VAL A 944 50.32 13.15 -39.37
N MET A 945 50.57 14.15 -38.54
CA MET A 945 49.56 14.86 -37.75
C MET A 945 48.46 15.47 -38.64
N GLN A 946 48.82 16.12 -39.74
CA GLN A 946 47.84 16.68 -40.67
C GLN A 946 46.96 15.61 -41.33
N ALA A 947 47.57 14.50 -41.78
CA ALA A 947 46.82 13.38 -42.34
C ALA A 947 45.84 12.76 -41.32
N LEU A 948 46.25 12.68 -40.04
CA LEU A 948 45.37 12.23 -38.95
C LEU A 948 44.23 13.22 -38.69
N LEU A 949 44.49 14.53 -38.68
CA LEU A 949 43.45 15.56 -38.50
C LEU A 949 42.39 15.55 -39.61
N GLU A 950 42.80 15.36 -40.87
CA GLU A 950 41.86 15.24 -41.99
C GLU A 950 40.90 14.04 -41.84
N ILE A 951 41.41 12.91 -41.35
CA ILE A 951 40.58 11.73 -41.05
C ILE A 951 39.66 12.02 -39.87
N ARG A 952 40.19 12.68 -38.82
CA ARG A 952 39.43 13.03 -37.61
C ARG A 952 38.22 13.90 -37.92
N ASP A 953 38.37 14.89 -38.80
CA ASP A 953 37.29 15.81 -39.20
C ASP A 953 36.15 15.11 -39.97
N GLN A 954 36.39 13.91 -40.53
CA GLN A 954 35.33 13.08 -41.12
C GLN A 954 34.64 12.15 -40.11
N LEU A 955 35.31 11.82 -39.00
CA LEU A 955 34.81 10.90 -37.98
C LEU A 955 34.07 11.64 -36.85
N VAL A 956 34.65 12.73 -36.35
CA VAL A 956 34.25 13.40 -35.10
C VAL A 956 33.56 14.72 -35.40
N THR A 957 32.35 14.91 -34.86
CA THR A 957 31.65 16.18 -34.93
C THR A 957 32.36 17.23 -34.06
N ALA A 958 32.53 18.44 -34.59
CA ALA A 958 33.11 19.54 -33.83
C ALA A 958 32.30 19.84 -32.56
N SER A 959 32.99 20.10 -31.44
CA SER A 959 32.39 20.46 -30.14
C SER A 959 31.85 21.90 -30.13
N ARG A 960 30.94 22.20 -31.05
CA ARG A 960 30.16 23.45 -31.12
C ARG A 960 28.71 23.07 -31.35
N ARG A 961 27.80 23.76 -30.65
CA ARG A 961 26.37 23.51 -30.75
C ARG A 961 25.90 23.61 -32.21
N TYR A 962 25.15 22.61 -32.66
CA TYR A 962 24.63 22.49 -34.05
C TYR A 962 25.70 22.34 -35.15
N SER A 963 26.89 21.83 -34.82
CA SER A 963 27.85 21.41 -35.84
C SER A 963 27.25 20.31 -36.74
N ARG A 964 27.69 20.26 -38.01
CA ARG A 964 27.30 19.21 -38.94
C ARG A 964 27.69 17.84 -38.34
N PRO A 965 26.74 16.91 -38.13
CA PRO A 965 27.07 15.61 -37.56
C PRO A 965 27.93 14.79 -38.54
N MET A 966 29.07 14.32 -38.06
CA MET A 966 30.02 13.48 -38.80
C MET A 966 29.75 11.99 -38.56
N LEU A 967 30.61 11.10 -39.07
CA LEU A 967 30.30 9.68 -39.17
C LEU A 967 29.87 9.02 -37.84
N VAL A 968 30.55 9.32 -36.73
CA VAL A 968 30.20 8.75 -35.42
C VAL A 968 28.79 9.16 -34.98
N ASP A 969 28.44 10.45 -35.12
CA ASP A 969 27.11 10.93 -34.74
C ASP A 969 26.01 10.45 -35.69
N GLN A 970 26.33 10.28 -36.98
CA GLN A 970 25.40 9.72 -37.97
C GLN A 970 25.10 8.25 -37.69
N LEU A 971 26.13 7.44 -37.39
CA LEU A 971 25.97 6.05 -36.98
C LEU A 971 25.19 5.96 -35.65
N ASN A 972 25.50 6.84 -34.69
CA ASN A 972 24.78 6.91 -33.42
C ASN A 972 23.30 7.34 -33.59
N TYR A 973 23.02 8.25 -34.53
CA TYR A 973 21.66 8.67 -34.87
C TYR A 973 20.86 7.52 -35.48
N LEU A 974 21.43 6.82 -36.47
CA LEU A 974 20.82 5.64 -37.09
C LEU A 974 20.58 4.54 -36.05
N TYR A 975 21.58 4.25 -35.23
CA TYR A 975 21.49 3.30 -34.13
C TYR A 975 20.33 3.65 -33.18
N SER A 976 20.26 4.90 -32.71
CA SER A 976 19.18 5.39 -31.86
C SER A 976 17.81 5.25 -32.52
N GLY A 977 17.69 5.48 -33.83
CA GLY A 977 16.42 5.31 -34.55
C GLY A 977 15.96 3.85 -34.59
N LEU A 978 16.90 2.91 -34.70
CA LEU A 978 16.61 1.48 -34.77
C LEU A 978 16.31 0.83 -33.42
N THR A 979 16.54 1.49 -32.28
CA THR A 979 16.41 0.86 -30.94
C THR A 979 15.36 1.50 -30.04
N ARG A 980 14.36 2.21 -30.61
CA ARG A 980 13.35 2.97 -29.86
C ARG A 980 11.97 2.33 -29.75
N ALA A 981 11.64 1.42 -30.66
CA ALA A 981 10.38 0.69 -30.73
C ALA A 981 10.63 -0.61 -31.49
N ASP A 982 9.71 -1.58 -31.40
CA ASP A 982 9.72 -2.71 -32.32
C ASP A 982 9.14 -2.29 -33.67
N GLN A 983 9.84 -2.63 -34.75
CA GLN A 983 9.48 -2.20 -36.10
C GLN A 983 10.12 -3.10 -37.16
N GLN A 984 9.51 -3.12 -38.35
CA GLN A 984 10.25 -3.48 -39.57
C GLN A 984 11.22 -2.34 -39.92
N PRO A 985 12.53 -2.58 -40.05
CA PRO A 985 13.44 -1.54 -40.51
C PRO A 985 13.03 -1.04 -41.89
N GLY A 986 12.92 0.28 -42.03
CA GLY A 986 12.68 0.91 -43.33
C GLY A 986 13.89 0.75 -44.26
N GLN A 987 13.63 0.71 -45.57
CA GLN A 987 14.69 0.56 -46.58
C GLN A 987 15.75 1.68 -46.48
N ASP A 988 15.33 2.92 -46.22
CA ASP A 988 16.25 4.05 -46.04
C ASP A 988 17.25 3.84 -44.90
N ALA A 989 16.86 3.13 -43.83
CA ALA A 989 17.77 2.82 -42.73
C ALA A 989 18.83 1.79 -43.14
N VAL A 990 18.43 0.80 -43.97
CA VAL A 990 19.34 -0.20 -44.54
C VAL A 990 20.33 0.46 -45.51
N ASP A 991 19.82 1.27 -46.44
CA ASP A 991 20.64 1.97 -47.43
C ASP A 991 21.59 2.95 -46.75
N ARG A 992 21.11 3.68 -45.73
CA ARG A 992 21.94 4.58 -44.93
C ARG A 992 23.03 3.84 -44.16
N TYR A 993 22.73 2.66 -43.60
CA TYR A 993 23.78 1.84 -42.97
C TYR A 993 24.85 1.44 -43.98
N GLN A 994 24.45 0.98 -45.18
CA GLN A 994 25.41 0.59 -46.23
C GLN A 994 26.30 1.76 -46.65
N GLU A 995 25.74 2.97 -46.82
CA GLU A 995 26.49 4.19 -47.10
C GLU A 995 27.49 4.51 -45.99
N LEU A 996 27.03 4.60 -44.74
CA LEU A 996 27.87 4.95 -43.59
C LEU A 996 28.96 3.90 -43.33
N ASN A 997 28.65 2.61 -43.51
CA ASN A 997 29.62 1.53 -43.34
C ASN A 997 30.66 1.50 -44.46
N SER A 998 30.27 1.91 -45.68
CA SER A 998 31.22 2.12 -46.79
C SER A 998 32.19 3.26 -46.46
N MET A 999 31.67 4.41 -46.01
CA MET A 999 32.50 5.54 -45.54
C MET A 999 33.44 5.15 -44.41
N LEU A 1000 32.94 4.39 -43.42
CA LEU A 1000 33.74 3.88 -42.31
C LEU A 1000 34.89 2.99 -42.80
N SER A 1001 34.62 2.14 -43.79
CA SER A 1001 35.63 1.27 -44.38
C SER A 1001 36.77 2.05 -45.04
N ASP A 1002 36.43 3.11 -45.78
CA ASP A 1002 37.43 4.00 -46.38
C ASP A 1002 38.29 4.70 -45.33
N TYR A 1003 37.66 5.31 -44.31
CA TYR A 1003 38.39 6.06 -43.29
C TYR A 1003 39.28 5.17 -42.41
N ILE A 1004 38.81 3.97 -42.03
CA ILE A 1004 39.64 3.00 -41.31
C ILE A 1004 40.82 2.56 -42.19
N GLY A 1005 40.60 2.28 -43.48
CA GLY A 1005 41.67 1.89 -44.40
C GLY A 1005 42.75 2.98 -44.55
N ARG A 1006 42.34 4.24 -44.65
CA ARG A 1006 43.25 5.41 -44.67
C ARG A 1006 44.03 5.54 -43.36
N LEU A 1007 43.36 5.39 -42.21
CA LEU A 1007 44.01 5.43 -40.90
C LEU A 1007 45.06 4.33 -40.75
N GLU A 1008 44.74 3.09 -41.12
CA GLU A 1008 45.69 1.97 -41.07
C GLU A 1008 46.90 2.19 -42.00
N GLN A 1009 46.72 2.83 -43.16
CA GLN A 1009 47.83 3.19 -44.04
C GLN A 1009 48.77 4.23 -43.41
N VAL A 1010 48.20 5.29 -42.79
CA VAL A 1010 48.98 6.34 -42.11
C VAL A 1010 49.77 5.75 -40.94
N LEU A 1011 49.13 4.91 -40.12
CA LEU A 1011 49.78 4.27 -38.96
C LEU A 1011 50.92 3.32 -39.37
N ARG A 1012 50.74 2.55 -40.46
CA ARG A 1012 51.80 1.68 -40.99
C ARG A 1012 52.98 2.47 -41.55
N ALA A 1013 52.73 3.62 -42.19
CA ALA A 1013 53.79 4.47 -42.71
C ALA A 1013 54.63 5.07 -41.57
N GLN A 1014 54.01 5.41 -40.44
CA GLN A 1014 54.67 5.90 -39.24
C GLN A 1014 55.56 4.83 -38.58
N SER A 1015 55.05 3.60 -38.41
CA SER A 1015 55.83 2.52 -37.78
C SER A 1015 57.08 2.11 -38.58
N VAL A 1016 57.08 2.32 -39.90
CA VAL A 1016 58.23 2.03 -40.78
C VAL A 1016 59.27 3.18 -40.78
N ALA A 1017 58.89 4.37 -40.29
CA ALA A 1017 59.77 5.53 -40.19
C ALA A 1017 60.48 5.64 -38.83
N ASP A 1018 59.94 4.97 -37.79
CA ASP A 1018 60.51 4.91 -36.43
C ASP A 1018 61.50 3.74 -36.22
N ASP A 1019 61.53 2.74 -37.12
CA ASP A 1019 62.54 1.67 -37.24
C ASP A 1019 63.73 2.10 -38.11
#